data_AF-A0A7G3PII5-F1
#
_entry.id   AF-A0A7G3PII5-F1
#
_cell.length_a   1.000
_cell.length_b   1.000
_cell.length_c   1.000
_cell.angle_alpha   90.00
_cell.angle_beta   90.00
_cell.angle_gamma   90.00
#
_symmetry.space_group_name_H-M   'P 1'
#
loop_
_entity.id
_entity.type
_entity.pdbx_description
1 polymer ?
#
loop_
_entity_poly.entity_id
_entity_poly.type
_entity_poly.pdbx_seq_one_letter_code
_entity_poly.pdbx_strand_id
1 'polypeptide(L)'
;MAQFTYEDQDQQVNAAVSSAIQNAAANSRSGFRQELAQAAQSAVHLLSPKTYGLQFSKKWLRDYIVKEENLAYSVYADTIQSDDSLFPNQYYAAFFRHVGGFNKRVASFRAFASSASDLFDKIADTFYFSEEYQDKSFEKFSKYSAEEIFKNFNFKADFPKELEAYFQYYFLGSKQYAFFNEEFFNQIPRDLENALAKAANGYAFNYTKFYNDFALTVGFPTATGLPFSYTVKLPTLLNFGGEVQAKAHGFQANNNKFRIPEAVNVSAEIDFAYALKLESKFGFVTPFDHQRYVAGIDKNVNFNLPLKFNANFDVYNTKAEIVVKPLNNQHEQRMFHYSAYPYTAFYSIFNFAPVQFNSNMKKIYTNGHKNEYNQVFGDDKIGFNFRANYKGDYKYFDFATFYNYFQRNDFLSFFFYPWNEQEIKQNDFNLYFNPSSSANKAAKFTFNYAHKYAAKEQADHESRNANTNDAIPSIYKPDSEERLYEFVRRSYAGINSAFVNAFDFSAQFLGQKEADYVATFAFARSPVSEKSRFLFYGKYNTANNKKQQYAFHASSEMPNVPLTNPAAAMKAEPSSKFYANFKFGESFDNAAKIHFYANAKQSAERRQYMRDNDLYKQCESEMQRGQYFLPACRNFTVADNRLNEYYYNFNFQNVPEYFKNYTYKAFSIARHLGYQYQSENFVNPHYKPNEIEGVFKFSPSFRYANFSFYSPAFSAVFDNVPVNQYFSAIFAPHPTYSAFDFLMQETFRSRYQAACVADKGFATTFDNRTFPAHFQNNWYVLMAYVNRNNYYNNNFNGYFQQNK
;
A
#
# COMPACT_ATOMS: atom_id res chain seq x y z
N MET A 1 12.23 2.48 -33.72
CA MET A 1 11.38 2.62 -32.53
C MET A 1 11.95 3.63 -31.54
N ALA A 2 13.12 3.40 -30.93
CA ALA A 2 13.71 4.37 -29.99
C ALA A 2 13.89 5.78 -30.59
N GLN A 3 14.49 5.88 -31.77
CA GLN A 3 14.65 7.17 -32.48
C GLN A 3 13.32 7.85 -32.83
N PHE A 4 12.26 7.08 -33.08
CA PHE A 4 10.94 7.63 -33.42
C PHE A 4 10.31 8.39 -32.23
N THR A 5 10.83 8.20 -31.00
CA THR A 5 10.38 8.98 -29.83
C THR A 5 10.72 10.47 -29.90
N TYR A 6 11.55 10.89 -30.86
CA TYR A 6 11.79 12.30 -31.18
C TYR A 6 10.73 12.90 -32.11
N GLU A 7 10.10 12.07 -32.94
CA GLU A 7 9.18 12.50 -34.02
C GLU A 7 7.71 12.34 -33.63
N ASP A 8 7.40 11.29 -32.87
CA ASP A 8 6.03 10.97 -32.48
C ASP A 8 5.45 12.06 -31.56
N GLN A 9 4.27 12.55 -31.94
CA GLN A 9 3.57 13.61 -31.20
C GLN A 9 2.89 13.04 -29.95
N ASP A 10 2.55 11.75 -29.96
CA ASP A 10 1.85 11.12 -28.85
C ASP A 10 2.80 10.82 -27.69
N GLN A 11 2.64 11.57 -26.61
CA GLN A 11 3.45 11.39 -25.40
C GLN A 11 3.12 10.09 -24.65
N GLN A 12 1.91 9.53 -24.80
CA GLN A 12 1.54 8.23 -24.22
C GLN A 12 2.33 7.11 -24.91
N VAL A 13 2.39 7.13 -26.24
CA VAL A 13 3.14 6.14 -27.03
C VAL A 13 4.64 6.27 -26.72
N ASN A 14 5.16 7.49 -26.71
CA ASN A 14 6.56 7.76 -26.38
C ASN A 14 6.93 7.26 -24.97
N ALA A 15 6.07 7.46 -23.97
CA ALA A 15 6.28 6.96 -22.62
C ALA A 15 6.27 5.42 -22.55
N ALA A 16 5.34 4.78 -23.25
CA ALA A 16 5.22 3.32 -23.29
C ALA A 16 6.48 2.70 -23.92
N VAL A 17 6.92 3.22 -25.06
CA VAL A 17 8.16 2.79 -25.75
C VAL A 17 9.39 3.04 -24.89
N SER A 18 9.52 4.26 -24.32
CA SER A 18 10.68 4.62 -23.51
C SER A 18 10.80 3.73 -22.27
N SER A 19 9.70 3.54 -21.55
CA SER A 19 9.68 2.68 -20.35
C SER A 19 9.93 1.20 -20.69
N ALA A 20 9.42 0.70 -21.81
CA ALA A 20 9.69 -0.66 -22.26
C ALA A 20 11.19 -0.90 -22.51
N ILE A 21 11.84 0.00 -23.26
CA ILE A 21 13.26 -0.11 -23.61
C ILE A 21 14.13 0.07 -22.36
N GLN A 22 13.86 1.07 -21.53
CA GLN A 22 14.60 1.32 -20.29
C GLN A 22 14.51 0.13 -19.31
N ASN A 23 13.31 -0.41 -19.08
CA ASN A 23 13.13 -1.58 -18.22
C ASN A 23 13.79 -2.83 -18.81
N ALA A 24 13.69 -3.05 -20.11
CA ALA A 24 14.36 -4.17 -20.76
C ALA A 24 15.89 -4.09 -20.58
N ALA A 25 16.48 -2.91 -20.84
CA ALA A 25 17.92 -2.70 -20.71
C ALA A 25 18.45 -2.89 -19.28
N ALA A 26 17.70 -2.40 -18.28
CA ALA A 26 18.12 -2.43 -16.87
C ALA A 26 17.83 -3.77 -16.17
N ASN A 27 16.68 -4.37 -16.47
CA ASN A 27 16.06 -5.41 -15.64
C ASN A 27 15.85 -6.76 -16.34
N SER A 28 16.10 -6.88 -17.65
CA SER A 28 16.02 -8.18 -18.37
C SER A 28 17.37 -8.90 -18.36
N ARG A 29 17.89 -9.24 -17.19
CA ARG A 29 19.24 -9.82 -17.07
C ARG A 29 19.29 -11.33 -17.28
N SER A 30 18.16 -11.95 -17.57
CA SER A 30 18.03 -13.40 -17.63
C SER A 30 18.60 -13.98 -18.92
N GLY A 31 19.18 -15.18 -18.83
CA GLY A 31 19.75 -15.87 -20.00
C GLY A 31 18.72 -16.11 -21.11
N PHE A 32 17.42 -16.21 -20.78
CA PHE A 32 16.35 -16.39 -21.77
C PHE A 32 15.89 -15.10 -22.46
N ARG A 33 16.36 -13.91 -22.04
CA ARG A 33 16.05 -12.60 -22.65
C ARG A 33 17.31 -11.78 -22.98
N GLN A 34 18.46 -12.43 -23.05
CA GLN A 34 19.74 -11.77 -23.27
C GLN A 34 19.74 -10.94 -24.57
N GLU A 35 19.14 -11.46 -25.65
CA GLU A 35 19.02 -10.74 -26.92
C GLU A 35 18.20 -9.46 -26.79
N LEU A 36 17.02 -9.53 -26.15
CA LEU A 36 16.18 -8.36 -25.87
C LEU A 36 16.93 -7.33 -25.02
N ALA A 37 17.65 -7.79 -24.00
CA ALA A 37 18.40 -6.92 -23.11
C ALA A 37 19.54 -6.21 -23.83
N GLN A 38 20.31 -6.92 -24.67
CA GLN A 38 21.38 -6.35 -25.47
C GLN A 38 20.84 -5.34 -26.48
N ALA A 39 19.78 -5.69 -27.22
CA ALA A 39 19.14 -4.77 -28.15
C ALA A 39 18.60 -3.51 -27.45
N ALA A 40 17.99 -3.67 -26.26
CA ALA A 40 17.52 -2.54 -25.47
C ALA A 40 18.66 -1.68 -24.92
N GLN A 41 19.78 -2.28 -24.48
CA GLN A 41 20.98 -1.56 -24.04
C GLN A 41 21.59 -0.72 -25.17
N SER A 42 21.60 -1.24 -26.41
CA SER A 42 22.02 -0.45 -27.57
C SER A 42 21.03 0.67 -27.91
N ALA A 43 19.72 0.39 -27.81
CA ALA A 43 18.67 1.34 -28.19
C ALA A 43 18.39 2.43 -27.14
N VAL A 44 18.72 2.22 -25.86
CA VAL A 44 18.35 3.15 -24.76
C VAL A 44 18.96 4.54 -24.95
N HIS A 45 20.15 4.61 -25.55
CA HIS A 45 20.85 5.87 -25.83
C HIS A 45 20.25 6.63 -27.02
N LEU A 46 19.34 6.01 -27.79
CA LEU A 46 18.63 6.61 -28.91
C LEU A 46 17.23 7.12 -28.53
N LEU A 47 16.85 7.05 -27.25
CA LEU A 47 15.57 7.58 -26.76
C LEU A 47 15.62 9.10 -26.63
N SER A 48 14.46 9.74 -26.73
CA SER A 48 14.27 11.13 -26.32
C SER A 48 14.67 11.33 -24.85
N PRO A 49 15.31 12.46 -24.48
CA PRO A 49 15.69 12.75 -23.10
C PRO A 49 14.49 13.07 -22.19
N LYS A 50 13.27 13.13 -22.74
CA LYS A 50 12.04 13.36 -21.99
C LYS A 50 11.81 12.27 -20.93
N THR A 51 11.36 12.68 -19.74
CA THR A 51 11.01 11.75 -18.66
C THR A 51 9.51 11.78 -18.38
N TYR A 52 8.92 10.62 -18.13
CA TYR A 52 7.48 10.46 -18.02
C TYR A 52 7.05 10.00 -16.62
N GLY A 53 6.09 10.71 -16.01
CA GLY A 53 5.47 10.37 -14.72
C GLY A 53 4.48 9.20 -14.79
N LEU A 54 3.75 8.89 -13.71
CA LEU A 54 2.76 7.79 -13.70
C LEU A 54 1.50 8.04 -14.54
N GLN A 55 1.20 9.31 -14.86
CA GLN A 55 0.12 9.69 -15.78
C GLN A 55 0.39 9.39 -17.26
N PHE A 56 1.43 8.62 -17.55
CA PHE A 56 1.70 8.17 -18.91
C PHE A 56 1.75 6.65 -18.94
N SER A 57 1.40 6.10 -20.09
CA SER A 57 1.40 4.66 -20.33
C SER A 57 2.79 4.09 -20.09
N LYS A 58 2.86 2.97 -19.37
CA LYS A 58 4.12 2.35 -18.96
C LYS A 58 4.13 0.85 -19.15
N LYS A 59 5.32 0.36 -19.46
CA LYS A 59 5.65 -1.06 -19.47
C LYS A 59 6.74 -1.32 -18.45
N TRP A 60 6.42 -2.16 -17.47
CA TRP A 60 7.33 -2.66 -16.47
C TRP A 60 7.64 -4.13 -16.74
N LEU A 61 8.93 -4.43 -16.75
CA LEU A 61 9.47 -5.75 -16.94
C LEU A 61 10.58 -5.95 -15.92
N ARG A 62 10.50 -7.02 -15.16
CA ARG A 62 11.57 -7.42 -14.25
C ARG A 62 11.79 -8.92 -14.30
N ASP A 63 13.01 -9.30 -14.66
CA ASP A 63 13.48 -10.66 -14.52
C ASP A 63 14.22 -10.81 -13.21
N TYR A 64 13.97 -11.92 -12.54
CA TYR A 64 14.69 -12.32 -11.36
C TYR A 64 15.33 -13.66 -11.62
N ILE A 65 16.61 -13.77 -11.27
CA ILE A 65 17.43 -14.95 -11.49
C ILE A 65 18.02 -15.34 -10.15
N VAL A 66 17.74 -16.56 -9.72
CA VAL A 66 18.49 -17.19 -8.66
C VAL A 66 19.63 -17.92 -9.33
N LYS A 67 20.78 -17.23 -9.47
CA LYS A 67 21.93 -17.69 -10.26
C LYS A 67 22.46 -19.05 -9.83
N GLU A 68 22.35 -19.37 -8.54
CA GLU A 68 22.82 -20.63 -7.96
C GLU A 68 21.93 -21.83 -8.34
N GLU A 69 20.66 -21.60 -8.71
CA GLU A 69 19.67 -22.68 -8.89
C GLU A 69 19.13 -22.80 -10.33
N ASN A 70 19.63 -22.00 -11.29
CA ASN A 70 19.08 -21.89 -12.65
C ASN A 70 17.55 -21.67 -12.71
N LEU A 71 17.00 -21.07 -11.66
CA LEU A 71 15.60 -20.68 -11.57
C LEU A 71 15.46 -19.21 -11.91
N ALA A 72 14.44 -18.90 -12.68
CA ALA A 72 14.07 -17.52 -12.93
C ALA A 72 12.56 -17.36 -12.97
N TYR A 73 12.10 -16.16 -12.64
CA TYR A 73 10.75 -15.71 -12.94
C TYR A 73 10.82 -14.33 -13.58
N SER A 74 9.75 -13.99 -14.27
CA SER A 74 9.54 -12.66 -14.79
C SER A 74 8.19 -12.13 -14.36
N VAL A 75 8.19 -10.86 -13.96
CA VAL A 75 6.98 -10.09 -13.70
C VAL A 75 6.82 -9.07 -14.82
N TYR A 76 5.60 -9.00 -15.37
CA TYR A 76 5.20 -8.02 -16.38
C TYR A 76 4.08 -7.20 -15.79
N ALA A 77 4.16 -5.88 -15.91
CA ALA A 77 3.02 -5.00 -15.66
C ALA A 77 2.98 -3.92 -16.74
N ASP A 78 1.85 -3.79 -17.42
CA ASP A 78 1.63 -2.80 -18.46
C ASP A 78 0.41 -1.94 -18.07
N THR A 79 0.52 -0.63 -18.22
CA THR A 79 -0.60 0.31 -18.10
C THR A 79 -0.76 1.10 -19.38
N ILE A 80 -2.01 1.23 -19.83
CA ILE A 80 -2.39 2.21 -20.85
C ILE A 80 -3.20 3.28 -20.13
N GLN A 81 -2.66 4.49 -20.07
CA GLN A 81 -3.25 5.56 -19.29
C GLN A 81 -4.49 6.12 -19.98
N SER A 82 -5.43 6.63 -19.18
CA SER A 82 -6.55 7.42 -19.69
C SER A 82 -6.17 8.88 -19.97
N ASP A 83 -6.89 9.52 -20.88
CA ASP A 83 -6.85 10.97 -21.07
C ASP A 83 -7.76 11.72 -20.07
N ASP A 84 -8.72 11.02 -19.46
CA ASP A 84 -9.75 11.60 -18.58
C ASP A 84 -9.51 11.38 -17.08
N SER A 85 -8.51 10.58 -16.69
CA SER A 85 -8.30 10.27 -15.27
C SER A 85 -6.86 9.91 -14.93
N LEU A 86 -6.54 10.00 -13.63
CA LEU A 86 -5.27 9.51 -13.08
C LEU A 86 -5.19 7.98 -13.05
N PHE A 87 -6.30 7.28 -13.24
CA PHE A 87 -6.34 5.83 -13.33
C PHE A 87 -6.19 5.37 -14.78
N PRO A 88 -5.45 4.28 -15.04
CA PRO A 88 -5.27 3.80 -16.40
C PRO A 88 -6.55 3.12 -16.92
N ASN A 89 -6.85 3.33 -18.20
CA ASN A 89 -7.93 2.61 -18.90
C ASN A 89 -7.61 1.12 -19.04
N GLN A 90 -6.33 0.75 -19.10
CA GLN A 90 -5.93 -0.66 -19.13
C GLN A 90 -4.86 -0.96 -18.09
N TYR A 91 -5.05 -2.07 -17.39
CA TYR A 91 -4.04 -2.69 -16.55
C TYR A 91 -3.81 -4.12 -17.00
N TYR A 92 -2.55 -4.53 -17.14
CA TYR A 92 -2.19 -5.92 -17.37
C TYR A 92 -1.03 -6.28 -16.46
N ALA A 93 -1.16 -7.33 -15.67
CA ALA A 93 -0.07 -7.90 -14.90
C ALA A 93 0.04 -9.40 -15.16
N ALA A 94 1.25 -9.92 -15.28
CA ALA A 94 1.47 -11.34 -15.47
C ALA A 94 2.74 -11.82 -14.78
N PHE A 95 2.66 -13.03 -14.26
CA PHE A 95 3.73 -13.72 -13.56
C PHE A 95 4.09 -15.00 -14.32
N PHE A 96 5.35 -15.12 -14.70
CA PHE A 96 5.88 -16.26 -15.44
C PHE A 96 6.99 -16.93 -14.65
N ARG A 97 6.94 -18.26 -14.61
CA ARG A 97 7.96 -19.13 -14.04
C ARG A 97 8.79 -19.73 -15.17
N HIS A 98 10.11 -19.65 -15.03
CA HIS A 98 11.11 -20.22 -15.94
C HIS A 98 11.86 -21.33 -15.22
N VAL A 99 11.71 -22.57 -15.68
CA VAL A 99 12.34 -23.76 -15.09
C VAL A 99 12.87 -24.66 -16.19
N GLY A 100 14.19 -24.93 -16.20
CA GLY A 100 14.81 -25.89 -17.12
C GLY A 100 14.54 -25.61 -18.60
N GLY A 101 14.46 -24.34 -19.00
CA GLY A 101 14.13 -23.91 -20.38
C GLY A 101 12.63 -23.80 -20.69
N PHE A 102 11.74 -24.22 -19.79
CA PHE A 102 10.29 -24.06 -19.94
C PHE A 102 9.80 -22.74 -19.35
N ASN A 103 8.96 -22.03 -20.13
CA ASN A 103 8.33 -20.78 -19.72
C ASN A 103 6.84 -21.01 -19.48
N LYS A 104 6.39 -20.90 -18.22
CA LYS A 104 4.98 -21.09 -17.86
C LYS A 104 4.39 -19.84 -17.24
N ARG A 105 3.25 -19.38 -17.76
CA ARG A 105 2.42 -18.37 -17.08
C ARG A 105 1.76 -19.03 -15.87
N VAL A 106 1.99 -18.47 -14.69
CA VAL A 106 1.46 -18.97 -13.41
C VAL A 106 0.22 -18.19 -13.00
N ALA A 107 0.26 -16.86 -13.15
CA ALA A 107 -0.88 -15.98 -12.90
C ALA A 107 -0.89 -14.82 -13.91
N SER A 108 -2.07 -14.31 -14.25
CA SER A 108 -2.17 -13.00 -14.92
C SER A 108 -3.51 -12.34 -14.65
N PHE A 109 -3.50 -11.02 -14.56
CA PHE A 109 -4.66 -10.16 -14.39
C PHE A 109 -4.70 -9.16 -15.53
N ARG A 110 -5.87 -8.89 -16.06
CA ARG A 110 -6.10 -7.86 -17.06
C ARG A 110 -7.40 -7.15 -16.76
N ALA A 111 -7.37 -5.84 -16.76
CA ALA A 111 -8.54 -5.00 -16.64
C ALA A 111 -8.50 -3.97 -17.77
N PHE A 112 -9.66 -3.64 -18.31
CA PHE A 112 -9.85 -2.60 -19.31
C PHE A 112 -11.16 -1.88 -19.04
N ALA A 113 -11.18 -0.58 -19.28
CA ALA A 113 -12.37 0.26 -19.32
C ALA A 113 -12.26 1.25 -20.49
N SER A 114 -13.38 1.54 -21.17
CA SER A 114 -13.43 2.58 -22.21
C SER A 114 -13.17 3.98 -21.64
N SER A 115 -13.58 4.22 -20.40
CA SER A 115 -13.22 5.36 -19.55
C SER A 115 -13.11 4.91 -18.10
N ALA A 116 -11.94 5.11 -17.49
CA ALA A 116 -11.75 4.82 -16.07
C ALA A 116 -12.54 5.80 -15.18
N SER A 117 -12.67 7.08 -15.56
CA SER A 117 -13.50 8.04 -14.82
C SER A 117 -14.96 7.61 -14.77
N ASP A 118 -15.56 7.32 -15.93
CA ASP A 118 -16.96 6.88 -16.02
C ASP A 118 -17.21 5.60 -15.22
N LEU A 119 -16.24 4.67 -15.21
CA LEU A 119 -16.34 3.44 -14.42
C LEU A 119 -16.45 3.75 -12.92
N PHE A 120 -15.58 4.61 -12.39
CA PHE A 120 -15.60 4.98 -10.97
C PHE A 120 -16.85 5.80 -10.61
N ASP A 121 -17.27 6.71 -11.48
CA ASP A 121 -18.49 7.50 -11.29
C ASP A 121 -19.73 6.59 -11.25
N LYS A 122 -19.84 5.62 -12.18
CA LYS A 122 -20.92 4.63 -12.16
C LYS A 122 -20.91 3.77 -10.90
N ILE A 123 -19.73 3.35 -10.43
CA ILE A 123 -19.62 2.62 -9.15
C ILE A 123 -20.11 3.50 -8.00
N ALA A 124 -19.68 4.76 -7.93
CA ALA A 124 -20.09 5.70 -6.88
C ALA A 124 -21.61 5.95 -6.91
N ASP A 125 -22.18 6.19 -8.09
CA ASP A 125 -23.62 6.41 -8.28
C ASP A 125 -24.48 5.20 -7.91
N THR A 126 -23.93 3.99 -8.02
CA THR A 126 -24.63 2.74 -7.68
C THR A 126 -24.87 2.63 -6.17
N PHE A 127 -24.08 3.27 -5.31
CA PHE A 127 -24.13 3.11 -3.86
C PHE A 127 -24.37 4.43 -3.11
N TYR A 128 -25.31 4.47 -2.17
CA TYR A 128 -25.60 5.67 -1.37
C TYR A 128 -25.85 5.36 0.11
N PHE A 129 -25.48 6.28 1.02
CA PHE A 129 -25.58 6.07 2.48
C PHE A 129 -26.91 6.51 3.11
N SER A 130 -27.57 7.52 2.53
CA SER A 130 -28.87 8.06 2.93
C SER A 130 -29.55 8.62 1.70
N GLU A 131 -30.88 8.87 1.73
CA GLU A 131 -31.52 9.68 0.69
C GLU A 131 -30.57 10.82 0.37
N GLU A 132 -30.14 10.90 -0.90
CA GLU A 132 -29.35 12.03 -1.38
C GLU A 132 -29.99 13.25 -0.71
N TYR A 133 -29.20 14.02 0.04
CA TYR A 133 -29.47 15.45 0.03
C TYR A 133 -29.41 15.76 -1.45
N GLN A 134 -30.56 15.64 -2.12
CA GLN A 134 -30.84 16.36 -3.32
C GLN A 134 -30.53 17.75 -2.86
N ASP A 135 -29.36 18.21 -3.27
CA ASP A 135 -29.05 19.60 -3.21
C ASP A 135 -30.06 20.22 -4.18
N LYS A 136 -31.30 20.39 -3.70
CA LYS A 136 -32.35 21.19 -4.34
C LYS A 136 -31.88 22.63 -4.49
N SER A 137 -30.70 22.96 -3.95
CA SER A 137 -29.98 24.19 -4.22
C SER A 137 -29.36 24.24 -5.64
N PHE A 138 -29.07 23.10 -6.29
CA PHE A 138 -28.64 23.06 -7.69
C PHE A 138 -29.81 23.06 -8.69
N GLU A 139 -31.05 22.74 -8.28
CA GLU A 139 -32.21 22.78 -9.19
C GLU A 139 -32.84 24.17 -9.37
N LYS A 140 -32.27 25.22 -8.77
CA LYS A 140 -32.58 26.61 -9.11
C LYS A 140 -31.44 27.26 -9.88
N PHE A 141 -31.03 26.65 -10.97
CA PHE A 141 -30.16 27.33 -11.91
C PHE A 141 -30.91 28.46 -12.62
N SER A 142 -30.37 29.66 -12.46
CA SER A 142 -30.83 30.86 -13.17
C SER A 142 -30.79 30.64 -14.69
N LYS A 143 -31.48 31.49 -15.46
CA LYS A 143 -31.41 31.55 -16.93
C LYS A 143 -29.98 31.68 -17.52
N TYR A 144 -28.97 31.88 -16.67
CA TYR A 144 -27.56 32.07 -17.00
C TYR A 144 -26.64 30.94 -16.50
N SER A 145 -27.17 29.75 -16.16
CA SER A 145 -26.28 28.61 -15.87
C SER A 145 -25.52 28.16 -17.12
N ALA A 146 -24.36 27.54 -16.91
CA ALA A 146 -23.54 27.04 -18.00
C ALA A 146 -24.31 26.04 -18.88
N GLU A 147 -25.16 25.22 -18.26
CA GLU A 147 -26.00 24.21 -18.92
C GLU A 147 -27.08 24.84 -19.80
N GLU A 148 -27.80 25.87 -19.31
CA GLU A 148 -28.84 26.56 -20.09
C GLU A 148 -28.24 27.41 -21.21
N ILE A 149 -27.05 27.97 -20.98
CA ILE A 149 -26.24 28.64 -22.02
C ILE A 149 -25.88 27.63 -23.12
N PHE A 150 -25.31 26.47 -22.77
CA PHE A 150 -24.95 25.43 -23.75
C PHE A 150 -26.16 24.94 -24.55
N LYS A 151 -27.31 24.77 -23.88
CA LYS A 151 -28.58 24.42 -24.51
C LYS A 151 -29.07 25.47 -25.51
N ASN A 152 -29.02 26.76 -25.14
CA ASN A 152 -29.41 27.86 -26.02
C ASN A 152 -28.46 28.02 -27.23
N PHE A 153 -27.18 27.70 -27.05
CA PHE A 153 -26.18 27.71 -28.13
C PHE A 153 -26.19 26.41 -28.97
N ASN A 154 -27.05 25.45 -28.65
CA ASN A 154 -27.23 24.20 -29.40
C ASN A 154 -25.91 23.41 -29.56
N PHE A 155 -25.03 23.45 -28.55
CA PHE A 155 -23.78 22.72 -28.55
C PHE A 155 -24.04 21.20 -28.59
N LYS A 156 -23.49 20.51 -29.59
CA LYS A 156 -23.45 19.05 -29.65
C LYS A 156 -22.16 18.58 -29.02
N ALA A 157 -22.22 18.03 -27.81
CA ALA A 157 -21.06 17.39 -27.21
C ALA A 157 -20.72 16.10 -27.97
N ASP A 158 -19.44 15.84 -28.21
CA ASP A 158 -18.98 14.50 -28.58
C ASP A 158 -19.25 13.59 -27.38
N PHE A 159 -20.21 12.67 -27.51
CA PHE A 159 -20.65 11.86 -26.37
C PHE A 159 -19.54 10.92 -25.90
N PRO A 160 -19.35 10.75 -24.57
CA PRO A 160 -18.49 9.71 -24.07
C PRO A 160 -19.01 8.36 -24.56
N LYS A 161 -18.09 7.52 -25.08
CA LYS A 161 -18.38 6.15 -25.54
C LYS A 161 -19.17 5.41 -24.46
N GLU A 162 -20.07 4.50 -24.86
CA GLU A 162 -20.72 3.58 -23.90
C GLU A 162 -19.66 2.97 -22.97
N LEU A 163 -19.98 2.89 -21.68
CA LEU A 163 -19.06 2.32 -20.71
C LEU A 163 -18.94 0.82 -20.99
N GLU A 164 -17.78 0.43 -21.49
CA GLU A 164 -17.41 -0.96 -21.72
C GLU A 164 -16.18 -1.24 -20.88
N ALA A 165 -16.33 -2.14 -19.92
CA ALA A 165 -15.21 -2.63 -19.14
C ALA A 165 -15.16 -4.15 -19.16
N TYR A 166 -13.96 -4.71 -19.03
CA TYR A 166 -13.80 -6.13 -18.81
C TYR A 166 -12.65 -6.40 -17.83
N PHE A 167 -12.81 -7.50 -17.11
CA PHE A 167 -11.80 -8.04 -16.23
C PHE A 167 -11.53 -9.49 -16.61
N GLN A 168 -10.25 -9.86 -16.67
CA GLN A 168 -9.82 -11.21 -16.98
C GLN A 168 -8.73 -11.61 -15.98
N TYR A 169 -8.86 -12.80 -15.39
CA TYR A 169 -7.79 -13.39 -14.60
C TYR A 169 -7.47 -14.81 -15.07
N TYR A 170 -6.20 -15.17 -14.93
CA TYR A 170 -5.71 -16.54 -15.05
C TYR A 170 -5.04 -16.89 -13.74
N PHE A 171 -5.58 -17.88 -13.04
CA PHE A 171 -5.08 -18.32 -11.75
C PHE A 171 -5.43 -19.80 -11.53
N LEU A 172 -4.51 -20.56 -10.91
CA LEU A 172 -4.64 -22.01 -10.66
C LEU A 172 -5.04 -22.81 -11.92
N GLY A 173 -4.50 -22.46 -13.08
CA GLY A 173 -4.82 -23.14 -14.35
C GLY A 173 -6.21 -22.86 -14.92
N SER A 174 -6.99 -21.94 -14.34
CA SER A 174 -8.28 -21.48 -14.90
C SER A 174 -8.14 -20.06 -15.45
N LYS A 175 -8.69 -19.83 -16.64
CA LYS A 175 -8.83 -18.50 -17.24
C LYS A 175 -10.30 -18.10 -17.19
N GLN A 176 -10.60 -16.97 -16.55
CA GLN A 176 -11.95 -16.42 -16.39
C GLN A 176 -12.00 -14.99 -16.90
N TYR A 177 -13.18 -14.55 -17.32
CA TYR A 177 -13.44 -13.20 -17.80
C TYR A 177 -14.83 -12.74 -17.34
N ALA A 178 -14.97 -11.44 -17.10
CA ALA A 178 -16.22 -10.76 -16.79
C ALA A 178 -16.28 -9.46 -17.60
N PHE A 179 -17.47 -9.11 -18.07
CA PHE A 179 -17.74 -7.88 -18.80
C PHE A 179 -18.68 -7.02 -17.96
N PHE A 180 -18.46 -5.71 -17.99
CA PHE A 180 -19.23 -4.73 -17.25
C PHE A 180 -19.68 -3.65 -18.23
N ASN A 181 -20.99 -3.49 -18.35
CA ASN A 181 -21.67 -2.50 -19.18
C ASN A 181 -22.75 -1.81 -18.34
N GLU A 182 -23.51 -0.89 -18.95
CA GLU A 182 -24.59 -0.20 -18.23
C GLU A 182 -25.65 -1.17 -17.65
N GLU A 183 -25.96 -2.25 -18.38
CA GLU A 183 -26.92 -3.26 -17.91
C GLU A 183 -26.42 -3.97 -16.63
N PHE A 184 -25.13 -4.30 -16.55
CA PHE A 184 -24.53 -4.87 -15.35
C PHE A 184 -24.75 -3.96 -14.13
N PHE A 185 -24.45 -2.66 -14.24
CA PHE A 185 -24.66 -1.71 -13.13
C PHE A 185 -26.14 -1.56 -12.75
N ASN A 186 -27.06 -1.66 -13.71
CA ASN A 186 -28.50 -1.63 -13.46
C ASN A 186 -29.02 -2.91 -12.77
N GLN A 187 -28.26 -4.01 -12.80
CA GLN A 187 -28.62 -5.29 -12.16
C GLN A 187 -27.97 -5.46 -10.79
N ILE A 188 -26.76 -4.94 -10.57
CA ILE A 188 -25.99 -5.05 -9.31
C ILE A 188 -26.84 -4.80 -8.06
N PRO A 189 -27.64 -3.72 -7.93
CA PRO A 189 -28.41 -3.47 -6.71
C PRO A 189 -29.37 -4.61 -6.36
N ARG A 190 -30.07 -5.15 -7.36
CA ARG A 190 -31.02 -6.26 -7.19
C ARG A 190 -30.31 -7.57 -6.88
N ASP A 191 -29.19 -7.83 -7.55
CA ASP A 191 -28.39 -9.02 -7.29
C ASP A 191 -27.78 -9.00 -5.88
N LEU A 192 -27.34 -7.82 -5.42
CA LEU A 192 -26.82 -7.63 -4.07
C LEU A 192 -27.93 -7.79 -3.02
N GLU A 193 -29.12 -7.22 -3.25
CA GLU A 193 -30.29 -7.41 -2.39
C GLU A 193 -30.65 -8.90 -2.29
N ASN A 194 -30.72 -9.61 -3.41
CA ASN A 194 -30.98 -11.04 -3.47
C ASN A 194 -29.90 -11.87 -2.75
N ALA A 195 -28.63 -11.50 -2.92
CA ALA A 195 -27.51 -12.16 -2.27
C ALA A 195 -27.55 -11.97 -0.74
N LEU A 196 -27.86 -10.78 -0.26
CA LEU A 196 -28.04 -10.49 1.18
C LEU A 196 -29.25 -11.24 1.75
N ALA A 197 -30.37 -11.28 1.02
CA ALA A 197 -31.55 -12.05 1.43
C ALA A 197 -31.25 -13.56 1.55
N LYS A 198 -30.47 -14.13 0.63
CA LYS A 198 -29.99 -15.52 0.72
C LYS A 198 -29.04 -15.70 1.91
N ALA A 199 -28.08 -14.80 2.08
CA ALA A 199 -27.10 -14.85 3.17
C ALA A 199 -27.75 -14.71 4.56
N ALA A 200 -28.91 -14.08 4.68
CA ALA A 200 -29.64 -13.98 5.95
C ALA A 200 -30.01 -15.35 6.54
N ASN A 201 -30.26 -16.34 5.68
CA ASN A 201 -30.64 -17.70 6.06
C ASN A 201 -29.45 -18.67 6.21
N GLY A 202 -28.22 -18.18 6.00
CA GLY A 202 -27.02 -19.02 5.94
C GLY A 202 -26.78 -19.57 4.53
N TYR A 203 -25.56 -19.42 4.05
CA TYR A 203 -25.10 -19.90 2.75
C TYR A 203 -23.89 -20.79 2.95
N ALA A 204 -24.09 -22.10 2.76
CA ALA A 204 -23.01 -23.08 2.75
C ALA A 204 -22.32 -23.09 1.38
N PHE A 205 -20.99 -23.13 1.38
CA PHE A 205 -20.19 -23.27 0.17
C PHE A 205 -19.08 -24.30 0.39
N ASN A 206 -18.71 -24.98 -0.68
CA ASN A 206 -17.58 -25.89 -0.68
C ASN A 206 -16.93 -25.86 -2.07
N TYR A 207 -15.69 -25.38 -2.12
CA TYR A 207 -14.90 -25.31 -3.33
C TYR A 207 -13.59 -26.07 -3.12
N THR A 208 -13.48 -27.22 -3.78
CA THR A 208 -12.23 -27.98 -3.83
C THR A 208 -11.69 -27.98 -5.26
N LYS A 209 -10.42 -27.59 -5.40
CA LYS A 209 -9.67 -27.67 -6.65
C LYS A 209 -8.37 -28.42 -6.43
N PHE A 210 -8.25 -29.53 -7.15
CA PHE A 210 -7.01 -30.26 -7.29
C PHE A 210 -6.52 -30.15 -8.72
N TYR A 211 -5.29 -29.70 -8.92
CA TYR A 211 -4.68 -29.64 -10.24
C TYR A 211 -3.18 -29.87 -10.15
N ASN A 212 -2.58 -30.30 -11.26
CA ASN A 212 -1.13 -30.45 -11.35
C ASN A 212 -0.56 -29.21 -12.02
N ASP A 213 0.06 -28.31 -11.25
CA ASP A 213 0.60 -27.06 -11.77
C ASP A 213 1.80 -27.29 -12.69
N PHE A 214 2.53 -28.38 -12.55
CA PHE A 214 3.66 -28.68 -13.43
C PHE A 214 3.91 -30.17 -13.49
N ALA A 215 4.05 -30.71 -14.69
CA ALA A 215 4.42 -32.09 -14.90
C ALA A 215 5.43 -32.16 -16.04
N LEU A 216 6.62 -32.68 -15.74
CA LEU A 216 7.66 -32.96 -16.73
C LEU A 216 8.13 -34.40 -16.55
N THR A 217 8.16 -35.15 -17.64
CA THR A 217 8.78 -36.47 -17.68
C THR A 217 9.71 -36.54 -18.88
N VAL A 218 10.98 -36.82 -18.62
CA VAL A 218 12.02 -37.02 -19.64
C VAL A 218 12.51 -38.46 -19.51
N GLY A 219 12.56 -39.19 -20.63
CA GLY A 219 13.04 -40.56 -20.67
C GLY A 219 14.06 -40.77 -21.77
N PHE A 220 15.11 -41.54 -21.48
CA PHE A 220 16.17 -41.89 -22.42
C PHE A 220 16.84 -43.22 -21.99
N PRO A 221 17.46 -43.99 -22.90
CA PRO A 221 18.25 -45.16 -22.52
C PRO A 221 19.58 -44.74 -21.87
N THR A 222 20.04 -45.49 -20.86
CA THR A 222 21.40 -45.35 -20.33
C THR A 222 22.44 -45.89 -21.31
N ALA A 223 23.72 -45.63 -21.07
CA ALA A 223 24.82 -46.26 -21.84
C ALA A 223 24.79 -47.80 -21.81
N THR A 224 24.20 -48.39 -20.76
CA THR A 224 23.97 -49.83 -20.63
C THR A 224 22.66 -50.30 -21.29
N GLY A 225 21.91 -49.42 -21.93
CA GLY A 225 20.63 -49.72 -22.59
C GLY A 225 19.41 -49.79 -21.65
N LEU A 226 19.58 -49.49 -20.35
CA LEU A 226 18.47 -49.52 -19.40
C LEU A 226 17.57 -48.29 -19.56
N PRO A 227 16.23 -48.43 -19.48
CA PRO A 227 15.32 -47.28 -19.54
C PRO A 227 15.51 -46.36 -18.33
N PHE A 228 15.98 -45.13 -18.55
CA PHE A 228 16.05 -44.08 -17.53
C PHE A 228 14.87 -43.13 -17.65
N SER A 229 14.40 -42.61 -16.51
CA SER A 229 13.33 -41.61 -16.44
C SER A 229 13.62 -40.58 -15.36
N TYR A 230 13.41 -39.31 -15.68
CA TYR A 230 13.34 -38.21 -14.74
C TYR A 230 11.92 -37.63 -14.75
N THR A 231 11.32 -37.47 -13.59
CA THR A 231 9.95 -36.97 -13.43
C THR A 231 9.91 -35.89 -12.36
N VAL A 232 9.30 -34.75 -12.70
CA VAL A 232 8.97 -33.68 -11.77
C VAL A 232 7.47 -33.41 -11.84
N LYS A 233 6.79 -33.40 -10.69
CA LYS A 233 5.36 -33.08 -10.57
C LYS A 233 5.13 -32.07 -9.46
N LEU A 234 4.15 -31.19 -9.65
CA LEU A 234 3.74 -30.19 -8.67
C LEU A 234 2.20 -30.20 -8.49
N PRO A 235 1.64 -31.26 -7.88
CA PRO A 235 0.25 -31.27 -7.46
C PRO A 235 -0.05 -30.17 -6.43
N THR A 236 -1.17 -29.49 -6.64
CA THR A 236 -1.69 -28.41 -5.82
C THR A 236 -3.15 -28.70 -5.47
N LEU A 237 -3.47 -28.63 -4.18
CA LEU A 237 -4.82 -28.71 -3.63
C LEU A 237 -5.17 -27.37 -2.99
N LEU A 238 -6.32 -26.83 -3.39
CA LEU A 238 -6.99 -25.73 -2.70
C LEU A 238 -8.36 -26.24 -2.27
N ASN A 239 -8.64 -26.20 -0.99
CA ASN A 239 -9.97 -26.42 -0.43
C ASN A 239 -10.39 -25.18 0.35
N PHE A 240 -11.60 -24.70 0.06
CA PHE A 240 -12.22 -23.58 0.75
C PHE A 240 -13.69 -23.88 0.88
N GLY A 241 -14.11 -24.19 2.10
CA GLY A 241 -15.50 -24.48 2.42
C GLY A 241 -15.92 -23.79 3.71
N GLY A 242 -17.22 -23.74 3.94
CA GLY A 242 -17.76 -23.09 5.11
C GLY A 242 -19.24 -22.74 5.00
N GLU A 243 -19.71 -22.02 6.01
CA GLU A 243 -21.04 -21.44 6.05
C GLU A 243 -20.92 -19.97 6.43
N VAL A 244 -21.60 -19.10 5.67
CA VAL A 244 -21.65 -17.65 5.94
C VAL A 244 -23.10 -17.25 6.12
N GLN A 245 -23.38 -16.57 7.22
CA GLN A 245 -24.65 -15.90 7.49
C GLN A 245 -24.42 -14.40 7.63
N ALA A 246 -25.20 -13.59 6.93
CA ALA A 246 -25.13 -12.13 7.02
C ALA A 246 -26.52 -11.53 7.21
N LYS A 247 -26.70 -10.74 8.27
CA LYS A 247 -27.93 -9.99 8.57
C LYS A 247 -27.62 -8.51 8.45
N ALA A 248 -28.18 -7.88 7.42
CA ALA A 248 -28.05 -6.45 7.18
C ALA A 248 -29.35 -5.71 7.53
N HIS A 249 -29.25 -4.50 8.08
CA HIS A 249 -30.38 -3.64 8.43
C HIS A 249 -30.36 -2.37 7.58
N GLY A 250 -31.52 -1.92 7.08
CA GLY A 250 -31.66 -0.65 6.37
C GLY A 250 -31.17 -0.64 4.91
N PHE A 251 -30.90 -1.81 4.30
CA PHE A 251 -30.57 -1.91 2.88
C PHE A 251 -31.84 -2.00 2.03
N GLN A 252 -31.79 -1.43 0.83
CA GLN A 252 -32.86 -1.51 -0.17
C GLN A 252 -32.29 -1.19 -1.55
N ALA A 253 -32.74 -1.88 -2.60
CA ALA A 253 -32.50 -1.43 -3.96
C ALA A 253 -33.67 -0.54 -4.43
N ASN A 254 -33.37 0.67 -4.92
CA ASN A 254 -34.38 1.56 -5.51
C ASN A 254 -33.79 2.28 -6.73
N ASN A 255 -34.52 2.35 -7.84
CA ASN A 255 -34.11 3.03 -9.08
C ASN A 255 -32.67 2.73 -9.52
N ASN A 256 -32.28 1.45 -9.55
CA ASN A 256 -30.92 0.99 -9.90
C ASN A 256 -29.80 1.56 -9.00
N LYS A 257 -30.15 2.02 -7.79
CA LYS A 257 -29.20 2.36 -6.74
C LYS A 257 -29.39 1.42 -5.55
N PHE A 258 -28.31 1.18 -4.81
CA PHE A 258 -28.28 0.34 -3.62
C PHE A 258 -28.02 1.20 -2.38
N ARG A 259 -28.98 1.22 -1.45
CA ARG A 259 -28.78 1.85 -0.14
C ARG A 259 -27.84 1.00 0.70
N ILE A 260 -26.72 1.58 1.10
CA ILE A 260 -25.76 0.95 2.00
C ILE A 260 -26.46 0.68 3.35
N PRO A 261 -26.37 -0.55 3.89
CA PRO A 261 -26.98 -0.88 5.18
C PRO A 261 -26.45 -0.01 6.33
N GLU A 262 -27.32 0.27 7.30
CA GLU A 262 -26.97 0.98 8.53
C GLU A 262 -26.09 0.12 9.44
N ALA A 263 -26.36 -1.18 9.47
CA ALA A 263 -25.56 -2.16 10.19
C ALA A 263 -25.54 -3.53 9.49
N VAL A 264 -24.43 -4.25 9.60
CA VAL A 264 -24.25 -5.59 9.04
C VAL A 264 -23.62 -6.52 10.07
N ASN A 265 -24.35 -7.57 10.44
CA ASN A 265 -23.86 -8.65 11.29
C ASN A 265 -23.51 -9.86 10.43
N VAL A 266 -22.25 -10.28 10.44
CA VAL A 266 -21.75 -11.45 9.71
C VAL A 266 -21.27 -12.51 10.68
N SER A 267 -21.72 -13.75 10.51
CA SER A 267 -21.19 -14.95 11.16
C SER A 267 -20.68 -15.88 10.07
N ALA A 268 -19.43 -16.33 10.17
CA ALA A 268 -18.82 -17.20 9.18
C ALA A 268 -18.04 -18.33 9.86
N GLU A 269 -18.24 -19.56 9.41
CA GLU A 269 -17.40 -20.70 9.73
C GLU A 269 -16.63 -21.06 8.47
N ILE A 270 -15.29 -21.00 8.54
CA ILE A 270 -14.42 -21.14 7.39
C ILE A 270 -13.45 -22.29 7.65
N ASP A 271 -13.42 -23.26 6.73
CA ASP A 271 -12.42 -24.31 6.64
C ASP A 271 -11.60 -24.11 5.36
N PHE A 272 -10.36 -23.64 5.55
CA PHE A 272 -9.43 -23.37 4.46
C PHE A 272 -8.22 -24.29 4.55
N ALA A 273 -7.95 -25.03 3.47
CA ALA A 273 -6.74 -25.84 3.34
C ALA A 273 -6.08 -25.60 1.99
N TYR A 274 -4.78 -25.32 2.01
CA TYR A 274 -3.94 -25.20 0.84
C TYR A 274 -2.74 -26.14 0.97
N ALA A 275 -2.56 -27.04 0.02
CA ALA A 275 -1.48 -28.01 0.03
C ALA A 275 -0.76 -28.03 -1.31
N LEU A 276 0.56 -28.01 -1.26
CA LEU A 276 1.46 -28.13 -2.39
C LEU A 276 2.43 -29.27 -2.13
N LYS A 277 2.67 -30.07 -3.15
CA LYS A 277 3.69 -31.11 -3.08
C LYS A 277 4.56 -31.09 -4.34
N LEU A 278 5.87 -30.95 -4.15
CA LEU A 278 6.86 -31.16 -5.20
C LEU A 278 7.33 -32.61 -5.13
N GLU A 279 7.09 -33.36 -6.18
CA GLU A 279 7.63 -34.72 -6.35
C GLU A 279 8.67 -34.69 -7.47
N SER A 280 9.93 -34.92 -7.14
CA SER A 280 11.01 -35.05 -8.11
C SER A 280 11.68 -36.40 -7.92
N LYS A 281 11.73 -37.21 -8.98
CA LYS A 281 12.38 -38.52 -8.95
C LYS A 281 13.08 -38.82 -10.26
N PHE A 282 14.28 -39.37 -10.17
CA PHE A 282 14.98 -39.93 -11.31
C PHE A 282 15.43 -41.35 -10.99
N GLY A 283 15.64 -42.13 -12.05
CA GLY A 283 16.05 -43.51 -11.87
C GLY A 283 15.90 -44.33 -13.14
N PHE A 284 16.31 -45.59 -13.06
CA PHE A 284 16.23 -46.53 -14.16
C PHE A 284 15.39 -47.75 -13.80
N VAL A 285 14.89 -48.41 -14.83
CA VAL A 285 14.18 -49.68 -14.74
C VAL A 285 15.12 -50.79 -15.20
N THR A 286 15.08 -51.92 -14.52
CA THR A 286 15.74 -53.17 -14.90
C THR A 286 14.65 -54.14 -15.38
N PRO A 287 14.45 -54.27 -16.70
CA PRO A 287 13.36 -55.10 -17.21
C PRO A 287 13.49 -56.59 -16.84
N PHE A 288 14.71 -57.08 -16.64
CA PHE A 288 15.01 -58.50 -16.39
C PHE A 288 14.60 -58.99 -14.99
N ASP A 289 14.56 -58.11 -13.98
CA ASP A 289 14.13 -58.44 -12.61
C ASP A 289 12.87 -57.66 -12.19
N HIS A 290 12.28 -56.93 -13.14
CA HIS A 290 11.09 -56.09 -12.97
C HIS A 290 11.24 -55.06 -11.83
N GLN A 291 12.45 -54.58 -11.56
CA GLN A 291 12.70 -53.55 -10.54
C GLN A 291 12.84 -52.15 -11.14
N ARG A 292 12.52 -51.16 -10.32
CA ARG A 292 12.82 -49.76 -10.56
C ARG A 292 13.67 -49.24 -9.42
N TYR A 293 14.82 -48.67 -9.75
CA TYR A 293 15.72 -48.01 -8.81
C TYR A 293 15.53 -46.50 -8.94
N VAL A 294 15.23 -45.81 -7.85
CA VAL A 294 14.97 -44.36 -7.86
C VAL A 294 15.72 -43.63 -6.76
N ALA A 295 16.12 -42.41 -7.08
CA ALA A 295 16.43 -41.37 -6.12
C ALA A 295 15.47 -40.21 -6.35
N GLY A 296 15.07 -39.54 -5.28
CA GLY A 296 14.10 -38.47 -5.38
C GLY A 296 14.07 -37.56 -4.17
N ILE A 297 13.25 -36.52 -4.29
CA ILE A 297 12.94 -35.58 -3.24
C ILE A 297 11.45 -35.28 -3.29
N ASP A 298 10.81 -35.42 -2.14
CA ASP A 298 9.45 -34.97 -1.92
C ASP A 298 9.48 -33.74 -1.00
N LYS A 299 8.97 -32.60 -1.47
CA LYS A 299 8.74 -31.42 -0.62
C LYS A 299 7.24 -31.19 -0.43
N ASN A 300 6.80 -30.91 0.78
CA ASN A 300 5.40 -30.65 1.10
C ASN A 300 5.26 -29.28 1.78
N VAL A 301 4.26 -28.50 1.37
CA VAL A 301 3.85 -27.26 2.01
C VAL A 301 2.35 -27.34 2.23
N ASN A 302 1.92 -27.35 3.49
CA ASN A 302 0.49 -27.38 3.82
C ASN A 302 0.16 -26.22 4.76
N PHE A 303 -0.95 -25.54 4.49
CA PHE A 303 -1.55 -24.52 5.33
C PHE A 303 -2.99 -24.92 5.60
N ASN A 304 -3.42 -24.86 6.85
CA ASN A 304 -4.77 -25.21 7.28
C ASN A 304 -5.27 -24.21 8.33
N LEU A 305 -6.44 -23.62 8.11
CA LEU A 305 -6.98 -22.56 8.96
C LEU A 305 -8.50 -22.72 9.17
N PRO A 306 -8.93 -23.54 10.15
CA PRO A 306 -10.33 -23.71 10.50
C PRO A 306 -10.78 -22.71 11.58
N LEU A 307 -11.43 -21.62 11.17
CA LEU A 307 -11.79 -20.50 12.05
C LEU A 307 -13.28 -20.12 11.95
N LYS A 308 -13.81 -19.63 13.07
CA LYS A 308 -15.12 -19.00 13.19
C LYS A 308 -14.95 -17.49 13.39
N PHE A 309 -15.65 -16.71 12.58
CA PHE A 309 -15.65 -15.27 12.59
C PHE A 309 -17.04 -14.74 12.89
N ASN A 310 -17.15 -13.79 13.80
CA ASN A 310 -18.34 -12.97 13.98
C ASN A 310 -17.94 -11.51 13.81
N ALA A 311 -18.44 -10.84 12.79
CA ALA A 311 -18.20 -9.43 12.54
C ALA A 311 -19.50 -8.62 12.69
N ASN A 312 -19.43 -7.49 13.36
CA ASN A 312 -20.51 -6.52 13.46
C ASN A 312 -20.00 -5.17 12.94
N PHE A 313 -20.60 -4.70 11.86
CA PHE A 313 -20.28 -3.42 11.24
C PHE A 313 -21.45 -2.47 11.47
N ASP A 314 -21.27 -1.48 12.33
CA ASP A 314 -22.17 -0.36 12.51
C ASP A 314 -21.67 0.78 11.60
N VAL A 315 -22.32 0.93 10.45
CA VAL A 315 -21.90 1.89 9.43
C VAL A 315 -22.23 3.32 9.88
N TYR A 316 -23.35 3.51 10.58
CA TYR A 316 -23.78 4.82 11.06
C TYR A 316 -22.83 5.39 12.12
N ASN A 317 -22.43 4.57 13.10
CA ASN A 317 -21.46 4.96 14.11
C ASN A 317 -20.00 4.73 13.67
N THR A 318 -19.79 4.25 12.43
CA THR A 318 -18.47 3.93 11.85
C THR A 318 -17.61 3.03 12.76
N LYS A 319 -18.24 1.99 13.30
CA LYS A 319 -17.64 1.00 14.20
C LYS A 319 -17.65 -0.38 13.57
N ALA A 320 -16.52 -1.06 13.65
CA ALA A 320 -16.37 -2.45 13.20
C ALA A 320 -15.82 -3.30 14.35
N GLU A 321 -16.50 -4.39 14.68
CA GLU A 321 -16.09 -5.38 15.66
C GLU A 321 -15.93 -6.73 14.96
N ILE A 322 -14.81 -7.42 15.17
CA ILE A 322 -14.51 -8.73 14.58
C ILE A 322 -14.03 -9.67 15.68
N VAL A 323 -14.77 -10.74 15.94
CA VAL A 323 -14.42 -11.78 16.90
C VAL A 323 -14.01 -13.05 16.15
N VAL A 324 -12.81 -13.52 16.41
CA VAL A 324 -12.21 -14.72 15.81
C VAL A 324 -12.07 -15.81 16.88
N LYS A 325 -12.51 -17.03 16.55
CA LYS A 325 -12.43 -18.22 17.39
C LYS A 325 -11.98 -19.41 16.54
N PRO A 326 -11.28 -20.41 17.11
CA PRO A 326 -11.06 -21.67 16.39
C PRO A 326 -12.38 -22.43 16.21
N LEU A 327 -12.49 -23.16 15.10
CA LEU A 327 -13.67 -23.98 14.82
C LEU A 327 -13.79 -25.17 15.78
N ASN A 328 -12.67 -25.74 16.20
CA ASN A 328 -12.60 -26.82 17.19
C ASN A 328 -11.75 -26.38 18.40
N ASN A 329 -12.30 -26.54 19.61
CA ASN A 329 -11.69 -26.10 20.86
C ASN A 329 -10.93 -27.19 21.64
N GLN A 330 -10.94 -28.44 21.16
CA GLN A 330 -10.46 -29.60 21.93
C GLN A 330 -9.13 -30.16 21.42
N HIS A 331 -8.91 -30.16 20.10
CA HIS A 331 -7.76 -30.81 19.50
C HIS A 331 -6.71 -29.81 19.02
N GLU A 332 -5.44 -30.20 19.16
CA GLU A 332 -4.33 -29.49 18.55
C GLU A 332 -4.47 -29.51 17.03
N GLN A 333 -4.34 -28.34 16.40
CA GLN A 333 -4.51 -28.14 14.97
C GLN A 333 -3.17 -27.79 14.35
N ARG A 334 -2.77 -28.55 13.32
CA ARG A 334 -1.59 -28.21 12.53
C ARG A 334 -1.95 -27.11 11.53
N MET A 335 -1.55 -25.87 11.84
CA MET A 335 -1.81 -24.71 10.99
C MET A 335 -0.90 -24.65 9.77
N PHE A 336 0.36 -25.08 9.93
CA PHE A 336 1.35 -25.07 8.87
C PHE A 336 2.26 -26.28 8.96
N HIS A 337 2.62 -26.83 7.80
CA HIS A 337 3.58 -27.91 7.64
C HIS A 337 4.49 -27.60 6.46
N TYR A 338 5.79 -27.74 6.69
CA TYR A 338 6.81 -27.73 5.65
C TYR A 338 7.69 -28.95 5.83
N SER A 339 7.99 -29.68 4.75
CA SER A 339 8.96 -30.76 4.81
C SER A 339 9.70 -30.94 3.50
N ALA A 340 10.94 -31.42 3.58
CA ALA A 340 11.75 -31.90 2.48
C ALA A 340 12.34 -33.27 2.84
N TYR A 341 12.04 -34.27 2.03
CA TYR A 341 12.50 -35.64 2.21
C TYR A 341 13.27 -36.11 0.96
N PRO A 342 14.60 -35.96 0.93
CA PRO A 342 15.42 -36.66 -0.05
C PRO A 342 15.46 -38.17 0.28
N TYR A 343 15.36 -39.03 -0.73
CA TYR A 343 15.31 -40.49 -0.54
C TYR A 343 15.92 -41.27 -1.71
N THR A 344 16.26 -42.53 -1.42
CA THR A 344 16.47 -43.59 -2.43
C THR A 344 15.48 -44.73 -2.17
N ALA A 345 15.08 -45.45 -3.22
CA ALA A 345 14.23 -46.62 -3.09
C ALA A 345 14.43 -47.57 -4.27
N PHE A 346 14.10 -48.85 -4.09
CA PHE A 346 13.93 -49.78 -5.19
C PHE A 346 12.66 -50.61 -4.99
N TYR A 347 11.89 -50.80 -6.05
CA TYR A 347 10.60 -51.48 -5.97
C TYR A 347 10.19 -52.08 -7.30
N SER A 348 9.32 -53.10 -7.22
CA SER A 348 8.76 -53.74 -8.41
C SER A 348 7.99 -52.73 -9.27
N ILE A 349 8.16 -52.80 -10.59
CA ILE A 349 7.40 -51.97 -11.55
C ILE A 349 5.90 -52.26 -11.54
N PHE A 350 5.47 -53.39 -10.95
CA PHE A 350 4.07 -53.74 -10.75
C PHE A 350 3.49 -53.15 -9.46
N ASN A 351 4.30 -52.47 -8.63
CA ASN A 351 3.82 -51.76 -7.46
C ASN A 351 3.41 -50.33 -7.82
N PHE A 352 2.11 -50.07 -7.82
CA PHE A 352 1.52 -48.76 -8.11
C PHE A 352 1.37 -47.87 -6.87
N ALA A 353 1.75 -48.33 -5.68
CA ALA A 353 1.70 -47.53 -4.47
C ALA A 353 2.75 -46.39 -4.54
N PRO A 354 2.47 -45.22 -3.94
CA PRO A 354 3.46 -44.17 -3.76
C PRO A 354 4.76 -44.69 -3.13
N VAL A 355 5.91 -44.23 -3.64
CA VAL A 355 7.25 -44.67 -3.19
C VAL A 355 7.45 -44.46 -1.69
N GLN A 356 6.76 -43.48 -1.13
CA GLN A 356 6.75 -43.15 0.30
C GLN A 356 6.30 -44.30 1.20
N PHE A 357 5.41 -45.17 0.69
CA PHE A 357 4.89 -46.33 1.43
C PHE A 357 5.69 -47.61 1.17
N ASN A 358 6.74 -47.54 0.35
CA ASN A 358 7.55 -48.70 0.05
C ASN A 358 8.53 -49.01 1.18
N SER A 359 8.61 -50.27 1.60
CA SER A 359 9.51 -50.73 2.67
C SER A 359 11.00 -50.52 2.37
N ASN A 360 11.37 -50.44 1.09
CA ASN A 360 12.75 -50.25 0.65
C ASN A 360 13.14 -48.76 0.50
N MET A 361 12.22 -47.83 0.80
CA MET A 361 12.52 -46.40 0.78
C MET A 361 13.41 -46.02 1.97
N LYS A 362 14.53 -45.36 1.68
CA LYS A 362 15.49 -44.86 2.66
C LYS A 362 15.64 -43.35 2.51
N LYS A 363 15.36 -42.60 3.58
CA LYS A 363 15.60 -41.15 3.64
C LYS A 363 17.11 -40.88 3.71
N ILE A 364 17.56 -39.86 2.98
CA ILE A 364 18.94 -39.38 2.99
C ILE A 364 19.08 -38.31 4.09
N TYR A 365 20.14 -38.38 4.87
CA TYR A 365 20.48 -37.42 5.91
C TYR A 365 21.92 -36.92 5.68
N THR A 366 22.15 -35.62 5.82
CA THR A 366 23.49 -35.02 5.64
C THR A 366 24.34 -35.07 6.91
N ASN A 367 23.72 -35.08 8.09
CA ASN A 367 24.42 -35.22 9.38
C ASN A 367 23.84 -36.38 10.19
N GLY A 368 24.69 -37.13 10.90
CA GLY A 368 24.28 -38.21 11.80
C GLY A 368 23.49 -37.73 13.03
N HIS A 369 23.54 -36.43 13.33
CA HIS A 369 22.77 -35.78 14.40
C HIS A 369 21.59 -35.01 13.82
N LYS A 370 20.38 -35.44 14.17
CA LYS A 370 19.13 -34.75 13.84
C LYS A 370 18.93 -33.64 14.86
N ASN A 371 18.90 -32.38 14.44
CA ASN A 371 18.53 -31.30 15.34
C ASN A 371 17.02 -31.30 15.49
N GLU A 372 16.55 -31.23 16.73
CA GLU A 372 15.13 -31.16 17.07
C GLU A 372 14.90 -29.94 17.94
N TYR A 373 13.97 -29.09 17.51
CA TYR A 373 13.52 -27.91 18.27
C TYR A 373 12.03 -28.01 18.51
N ASN A 374 11.62 -27.72 19.73
CA ASN A 374 10.22 -27.62 20.10
C ASN A 374 10.06 -26.38 20.96
N GLN A 375 9.41 -25.35 20.41
CA GLN A 375 9.22 -24.08 21.06
C GLN A 375 7.74 -23.75 21.15
N VAL A 376 7.29 -23.47 22.37
CA VAL A 376 5.94 -22.96 22.65
C VAL A 376 6.02 -21.44 22.82
N PHE A 377 5.07 -20.71 22.23
CA PHE A 377 5.01 -19.25 22.31
C PHE A 377 3.55 -18.77 22.26
N GLY A 378 3.36 -17.48 22.54
CA GLY A 378 2.06 -16.81 22.51
C GLY A 378 1.35 -16.77 23.87
N ASP A 379 1.54 -17.79 24.72
CA ASP A 379 0.83 -17.88 26.01
C ASP A 379 1.08 -16.65 26.89
N ASP A 380 2.35 -16.24 27.01
CA ASP A 380 2.75 -15.10 27.84
C ASP A 380 2.24 -13.74 27.33
N LYS A 381 2.02 -13.62 26.02
CA LYS A 381 1.68 -12.35 25.37
C LYS A 381 0.18 -12.20 25.19
N ILE A 382 -0.46 -13.17 24.55
CA ILE A 382 -1.86 -13.11 24.11
C ILE A 382 -2.71 -14.27 24.66
N GLY A 383 -2.13 -15.16 25.47
CA GLY A 383 -2.84 -16.30 26.07
C GLY A 383 -3.21 -17.41 25.08
N PHE A 384 -2.63 -17.43 23.89
CA PHE A 384 -2.78 -18.48 22.88
C PHE A 384 -1.52 -19.35 22.82
N ASN A 385 -1.71 -20.67 22.82
CA ASN A 385 -0.65 -21.64 22.80
C ASN A 385 -0.32 -22.06 21.36
N PHE A 386 0.79 -21.54 20.84
CA PHE A 386 1.36 -21.98 19.56
C PHE A 386 2.59 -22.82 19.82
N ARG A 387 2.72 -23.94 19.09
CA ARG A 387 3.86 -24.85 19.20
C ARG A 387 4.53 -25.00 17.84
N ALA A 388 5.75 -24.52 17.73
CA ALA A 388 6.61 -24.76 16.58
C ALA A 388 7.51 -25.97 16.86
N ASN A 389 7.44 -26.97 16.00
CA ASN A 389 8.30 -28.15 16.04
C ASN A 389 9.14 -28.20 14.75
N TYR A 390 10.43 -28.42 14.91
CA TYR A 390 11.36 -28.63 13.81
C TYR A 390 12.19 -29.88 14.03
N LYS A 391 12.41 -30.65 12.97
CA LYS A 391 13.32 -31.80 12.94
C LYS A 391 14.06 -31.83 11.59
N GLY A 392 15.39 -31.78 11.61
CA GLY A 392 16.15 -31.85 10.37
C GLY A 392 17.64 -31.59 10.51
N ASP A 393 18.30 -31.51 9.35
CA ASP A 393 19.75 -31.43 9.24
C ASP A 393 20.32 -30.02 9.49
N TYR A 394 19.50 -28.97 9.43
CA TYR A 394 19.95 -27.60 9.76
C TYR A 394 20.27 -27.46 11.25
N LYS A 395 21.40 -26.79 11.55
CA LYS A 395 21.95 -26.60 12.90
C LYS A 395 21.09 -25.73 13.81
N TYR A 396 20.21 -24.91 13.23
CA TYR A 396 19.16 -24.14 13.88
C TYR A 396 18.19 -23.68 12.78
N PHE A 397 16.90 -23.51 13.08
CA PHE A 397 16.01 -22.79 12.19
C PHE A 397 16.38 -21.31 12.29
N ASP A 398 17.22 -20.85 11.38
CA ASP A 398 17.66 -19.46 11.40
C ASP A 398 16.53 -18.57 10.87
N PHE A 399 15.71 -18.07 11.80
CA PHE A 399 14.72 -17.04 11.50
C PHE A 399 15.36 -15.82 10.84
N ALA A 400 16.63 -15.53 11.11
CA ALA A 400 17.37 -14.47 10.43
C ALA A 400 17.74 -14.86 9.00
N THR A 401 18.10 -16.10 8.67
CA THR A 401 18.29 -16.55 7.27
C THR A 401 16.95 -16.62 6.54
N PHE A 402 15.88 -17.07 7.18
CA PHE A 402 14.51 -17.02 6.62
C PHE A 402 14.06 -15.57 6.38
N TYR A 403 14.28 -14.68 7.34
CA TYR A 403 14.01 -13.25 7.23
C TYR A 403 14.94 -12.55 6.22
N ASN A 404 16.22 -12.94 6.15
CA ASN A 404 17.17 -12.41 5.17
C ASN A 404 16.85 -12.94 3.77
N TYR A 405 16.34 -14.16 3.62
CA TYR A 405 15.77 -14.66 2.37
C TYR A 405 14.52 -13.84 2.02
N PHE A 406 13.67 -13.51 2.99
CA PHE A 406 12.52 -12.62 2.84
C PHE A 406 12.90 -11.16 2.50
N GLN A 407 14.08 -10.69 2.93
CA GLN A 407 14.59 -9.36 2.58
C GLN A 407 15.40 -9.33 1.28
N ARG A 408 16.11 -10.42 0.94
CA ARG A 408 16.95 -10.54 -0.26
C ARG A 408 16.14 -10.95 -1.49
N ASN A 409 15.10 -11.76 -1.31
CA ASN A 409 14.15 -12.13 -2.35
C ASN A 409 12.84 -11.37 -2.12
N ASP A 410 12.12 -11.03 -3.18
CA ASP A 410 10.83 -10.37 -3.01
C ASP A 410 9.77 -11.32 -2.40
N PHE A 411 8.75 -10.75 -1.77
CA PHE A 411 7.61 -11.49 -1.20
C PHE A 411 7.02 -12.51 -2.19
N LEU A 412 7.02 -12.17 -3.49
CA LEU A 412 6.51 -13.03 -4.56
C LEU A 412 7.34 -14.32 -4.71
N SER A 413 8.66 -14.23 -4.55
CA SER A 413 9.56 -15.40 -4.61
C SER A 413 9.20 -16.46 -3.59
N PHE A 414 8.86 -16.07 -2.35
CA PHE A 414 8.46 -17.01 -1.30
C PHE A 414 7.18 -17.78 -1.65
N PHE A 415 6.14 -17.10 -2.15
CA PHE A 415 4.87 -17.75 -2.50
C PHE A 415 4.97 -18.67 -3.70
N PHE A 416 5.81 -18.34 -4.69
CA PHE A 416 5.89 -19.08 -5.96
C PHE A 416 7.07 -20.04 -6.06
N TYR A 417 8.06 -19.91 -5.17
CA TYR A 417 9.22 -20.81 -5.05
C TYR A 417 9.50 -21.27 -3.61
N PRO A 418 8.49 -21.76 -2.85
CA PRO A 418 8.73 -22.25 -1.49
C PRO A 418 9.65 -23.49 -1.44
N TRP A 419 9.99 -24.06 -2.59
CA TRP A 419 10.90 -25.20 -2.78
C TRP A 419 12.35 -24.82 -3.02
N ASN A 420 12.67 -23.53 -3.16
CA ASN A 420 14.03 -23.04 -3.38
C ASN A 420 14.84 -23.16 -2.08
N GLU A 421 15.86 -24.00 -2.11
CA GLU A 421 16.83 -24.19 -1.03
C GLU A 421 18.17 -24.50 -1.70
N GLN A 422 19.20 -23.74 -1.34
CA GLN A 422 20.55 -23.89 -1.88
C GLN A 422 21.12 -25.31 -1.69
N GLU A 423 20.67 -26.02 -0.65
CA GLU A 423 21.09 -27.39 -0.35
C GLU A 423 19.87 -28.29 -0.12
N ILE A 424 19.86 -29.46 -0.76
CA ILE A 424 18.84 -30.49 -0.54
C ILE A 424 19.17 -31.22 0.77
N LYS A 425 18.46 -30.85 1.83
CA LYS A 425 18.61 -31.42 3.17
C LYS A 425 17.28 -31.96 3.69
N GLN A 426 17.35 -32.93 4.60
CA GLN A 426 16.13 -33.40 5.26
C GLN A 426 15.67 -32.35 6.27
N ASN A 427 14.42 -31.92 6.16
CA ASN A 427 13.79 -31.05 7.13
C ASN A 427 12.29 -31.34 7.29
N ASP A 428 11.75 -30.98 8.45
CA ASP A 428 10.36 -31.13 8.84
C ASP A 428 10.04 -30.02 9.84
N PHE A 429 9.15 -29.12 9.49
CA PHE A 429 8.70 -28.01 10.31
C PHE A 429 7.18 -28.05 10.42
N ASN A 430 6.67 -27.91 11.63
CA ASN A 430 5.25 -27.87 11.91
C ASN A 430 4.93 -26.72 12.85
N LEU A 431 3.91 -25.94 12.53
CA LEU A 431 3.31 -24.99 13.44
C LEU A 431 1.93 -25.50 13.84
N TYR A 432 1.74 -25.69 15.13
CA TYR A 432 0.48 -26.09 15.73
C TYR A 432 -0.12 -24.94 16.53
N PHE A 433 -1.44 -24.87 16.51
CA PHE A 433 -2.22 -24.12 17.48
C PHE A 433 -2.94 -25.10 18.38
N ASN A 434 -2.83 -24.90 19.69
CA ASN A 434 -3.46 -25.76 20.68
C ASN A 434 -4.58 -25.01 21.42
N PRO A 435 -5.84 -25.14 20.97
CA PRO A 435 -6.99 -24.50 21.61
C PRO A 435 -7.21 -24.96 23.05
N SER A 436 -6.94 -26.22 23.40
CA SER A 436 -7.22 -26.75 24.75
C SER A 436 -6.24 -26.20 25.78
N SER A 437 -4.95 -26.10 25.44
CA SER A 437 -3.90 -25.52 26.28
C SER A 437 -3.82 -23.98 26.23
N SER A 438 -4.61 -23.32 25.37
CA SER A 438 -4.69 -21.85 25.33
C SER A 438 -5.53 -21.31 26.48
N ALA A 439 -5.00 -20.39 27.28
CA ALA A 439 -5.74 -19.70 28.33
C ALA A 439 -6.90 -18.87 27.77
N ASN A 440 -6.68 -18.25 26.60
CA ASN A 440 -7.68 -17.50 25.86
C ASN A 440 -8.33 -18.34 24.77
N LYS A 441 -9.60 -18.07 24.47
CA LYS A 441 -10.42 -18.83 23.51
C LYS A 441 -10.94 -17.99 22.33
N ALA A 442 -10.85 -16.67 22.42
CA ALA A 442 -11.30 -15.77 21.36
C ALA A 442 -10.38 -14.54 21.27
N ALA A 443 -10.28 -13.97 20.07
CA ALA A 443 -9.70 -12.66 19.85
C ALA A 443 -10.78 -11.72 19.30
N LYS A 444 -10.98 -10.58 19.93
CA LYS A 444 -11.90 -9.51 19.51
C LYS A 444 -11.09 -8.32 19.03
N PHE A 445 -11.33 -7.89 17.81
CA PHE A 445 -10.74 -6.70 17.21
C PHE A 445 -11.82 -5.65 17.03
N THR A 446 -11.58 -4.43 17.48
CA THR A 446 -12.51 -3.31 17.28
C THR A 446 -11.80 -2.15 16.61
N PHE A 447 -12.48 -1.54 15.66
CA PHE A 447 -12.08 -0.34 14.94
C PHE A 447 -13.21 0.68 15.02
N ASN A 448 -12.90 1.89 15.49
CA ASN A 448 -13.82 3.02 15.54
C ASN A 448 -13.22 4.20 14.77
N TYR A 449 -14.04 4.92 14.01
CA TYR A 449 -13.65 6.14 13.30
C TYR A 449 -14.52 7.32 13.74
N ALA A 450 -13.98 8.53 13.67
CA ALA A 450 -14.75 9.74 13.85
C ALA A 450 -14.19 10.86 12.96
N HIS A 451 -15.11 11.59 12.32
CA HIS A 451 -14.82 12.79 11.57
C HIS A 451 -15.60 13.97 12.15
N LYS A 452 -14.96 15.14 12.26
CA LYS A 452 -15.62 16.36 12.72
C LYS A 452 -15.06 17.60 12.03
N TYR A 453 -15.96 18.47 11.58
CA TYR A 453 -15.64 19.87 11.32
C TYR A 453 -15.93 20.69 12.59
N ALA A 454 -14.91 21.33 13.15
CA ALA A 454 -15.01 22.13 14.37
C ALA A 454 -14.97 23.63 14.03
N ALA A 455 -16.10 24.30 14.22
CA ALA A 455 -16.19 25.75 14.01
C ALA A 455 -15.35 26.53 15.05
N LYS A 456 -15.06 27.80 14.75
CA LYS A 456 -14.25 28.69 15.61
C LYS A 456 -14.73 28.72 17.06
N GLU A 457 -16.03 28.92 17.31
CA GLU A 457 -16.59 28.99 18.66
C GLU A 457 -16.35 27.71 19.47
N GLN A 458 -16.46 26.55 18.81
CA GLN A 458 -16.21 25.25 19.44
C GLN A 458 -14.73 25.08 19.76
N ALA A 459 -13.83 25.50 18.85
CA ALA A 459 -12.39 25.45 19.07
C ALA A 459 -11.94 26.36 20.22
N ASP A 460 -12.52 27.55 20.32
CA ASP A 460 -12.27 28.51 21.41
C ASP A 460 -12.79 27.98 22.74
N HIS A 461 -14.01 27.40 22.77
CA HIS A 461 -14.59 26.79 23.96
C HIS A 461 -13.72 25.65 24.49
N GLU A 462 -13.32 24.71 23.62
CA GLU A 462 -12.43 23.61 24.03
C GLU A 462 -11.05 24.12 24.45
N SER A 463 -10.52 25.18 23.81
CA SER A 463 -9.23 25.76 24.23
C SER A 463 -9.26 26.31 25.65
N ARG A 464 -10.40 26.85 26.11
CA ARG A 464 -10.55 27.38 27.48
C ARG A 464 -10.66 26.27 28.53
N ASN A 465 -11.18 25.11 28.13
CA ASN A 465 -11.38 23.96 29.01
C ASN A 465 -10.23 22.93 28.95
N ALA A 466 -9.34 23.03 27.96
CA ALA A 466 -8.21 22.13 27.79
C ALA A 466 -7.08 22.49 28.77
N ASN A 467 -6.98 21.77 29.89
CA ASN A 467 -5.89 21.94 30.86
C ASN A 467 -4.52 21.56 30.28
N THR A 468 -4.43 20.47 29.50
CA THR A 468 -3.23 20.05 28.74
C THR A 468 -3.63 19.15 27.55
N ASN A 469 -2.82 19.13 26.48
CA ASN A 469 -3.02 18.28 25.31
C ASN A 469 -2.01 17.12 25.23
N ASP A 470 -1.62 16.53 26.35
CA ASP A 470 -0.51 15.57 26.43
C ASP A 470 -0.83 14.16 25.91
N ALA A 471 -1.91 14.00 25.15
CA ALA A 471 -2.41 12.74 24.59
C ALA A 471 -2.63 11.61 25.62
N ILE A 472 -2.75 11.95 26.92
CA ILE A 472 -3.12 10.99 27.96
C ILE A 472 -4.65 10.94 28.03
N PRO A 473 -5.29 9.78 27.73
CA PRO A 473 -6.74 9.65 27.78
C PRO A 473 -7.24 9.59 29.22
N SER A 474 -8.51 9.98 29.41
CA SER A 474 -9.24 9.76 30.66
C SER A 474 -9.56 8.28 30.91
N ILE A 475 -9.69 7.48 29.84
CA ILE A 475 -10.09 6.07 29.87
C ILE A 475 -9.09 5.19 29.11
N TYR A 476 -8.58 4.17 29.81
CA TYR A 476 -7.57 3.22 29.30
C TYR A 476 -8.14 1.87 28.85
N LYS A 477 -9.48 1.71 28.83
CA LYS A 477 -10.16 0.46 28.45
C LYS A 477 -10.16 0.26 26.93
N PRO A 478 -9.97 -0.97 26.40
CA PRO A 478 -10.19 -1.25 24.98
C PRO A 478 -11.63 -0.91 24.56
N ASP A 479 -11.84 -0.67 23.26
CA ASP A 479 -13.14 -0.28 22.67
C ASP A 479 -13.85 0.85 23.45
N SER A 480 -13.36 2.09 23.31
CA SER A 480 -13.88 3.23 24.06
C SER A 480 -14.21 4.40 23.13
N GLU A 481 -15.50 4.57 22.84
CA GLU A 481 -16.03 5.73 22.12
C GLU A 481 -15.74 7.04 22.88
N GLU A 482 -15.82 7.01 24.22
CA GLU A 482 -15.49 8.17 25.06
C GLU A 482 -14.05 8.65 24.82
N ARG A 483 -13.07 7.74 24.76
CA ARG A 483 -11.68 8.07 24.42
C ARG A 483 -11.56 8.63 23.00
N LEU A 484 -12.26 8.05 22.03
CA LEU A 484 -12.25 8.53 20.64
C LEU A 484 -12.74 9.98 20.56
N TYR A 485 -13.89 10.29 21.16
CA TYR A 485 -14.46 11.64 21.17
C TYR A 485 -13.68 12.63 22.04
N GLU A 486 -13.02 12.16 23.10
CA GLU A 486 -12.03 12.93 23.84
C GLU A 486 -10.86 13.35 22.95
N PHE A 487 -10.31 12.43 22.15
CA PHE A 487 -9.23 12.72 21.20
C PHE A 487 -9.67 13.67 20.09
N VAL A 488 -10.90 13.52 19.57
CA VAL A 488 -11.49 14.47 18.63
C VAL A 488 -11.50 15.88 19.24
N ARG A 489 -12.07 16.07 20.44
CA ARG A 489 -12.14 17.38 21.12
C ARG A 489 -10.77 18.00 21.38
N ARG A 490 -9.85 17.23 21.97
CA ARG A 490 -8.49 17.69 22.30
C ARG A 490 -7.68 18.04 21.05
N SER A 491 -7.91 17.37 19.92
CA SER A 491 -7.16 17.62 18.69
C SER A 491 -7.42 19.03 18.11
N TYR A 492 -8.67 19.51 18.09
CA TYR A 492 -9.01 20.83 17.53
C TYR A 492 -9.00 21.99 18.52
N ALA A 493 -8.78 21.75 19.82
CA ALA A 493 -8.78 22.81 20.82
C ALA A 493 -7.82 23.96 20.45
N GLY A 494 -8.34 25.17 20.23
CA GLY A 494 -7.57 26.34 19.80
C GLY A 494 -7.13 26.35 18.32
N ILE A 495 -7.76 25.53 17.47
CA ILE A 495 -7.57 25.51 16.01
C ILE A 495 -8.90 25.88 15.34
N ASN A 496 -8.98 27.08 14.77
CA ASN A 496 -10.22 27.61 14.19
C ASN A 496 -10.60 26.88 12.90
N SER A 497 -11.87 26.50 12.74
CA SER A 497 -12.40 25.86 11.52
C SER A 497 -11.59 24.62 11.12
N ALA A 498 -11.38 23.71 12.09
CA ALA A 498 -10.54 22.53 11.92
C ALA A 498 -11.34 21.34 11.38
N PHE A 499 -10.75 20.62 10.45
CA PHE A 499 -11.16 19.27 10.06
C PHE A 499 -10.39 18.26 10.90
N VAL A 500 -11.13 17.36 11.53
CA VAL A 500 -10.60 16.36 12.47
C VAL A 500 -10.92 14.97 11.97
N ASN A 501 -9.90 14.11 11.99
CA ASN A 501 -10.04 12.67 11.81
C ASN A 501 -9.46 11.97 13.02
N ALA A 502 -10.20 11.02 13.59
CA ALA A 502 -9.75 10.21 14.71
C ALA A 502 -10.08 8.74 14.49
N PHE A 503 -9.20 7.87 14.99
CA PHE A 503 -9.29 6.43 14.84
C PHE A 503 -8.95 5.78 16.19
N ASP A 504 -9.67 4.72 16.56
CA ASP A 504 -9.41 3.89 17.73
C ASP A 504 -9.40 2.41 17.32
N PHE A 505 -8.30 1.74 17.62
CA PHE A 505 -8.09 0.32 17.37
C PHE A 505 -7.92 -0.38 18.71
N SER A 506 -8.56 -1.54 18.86
CA SER A 506 -8.27 -2.43 19.97
C SER A 506 -8.26 -3.90 19.57
N ALA A 507 -7.40 -4.67 20.20
CA ALA A 507 -7.36 -6.13 20.11
C ALA A 507 -7.42 -6.69 21.53
N GLN A 508 -8.43 -7.50 21.81
CA GLN A 508 -8.70 -8.13 23.10
C GLN A 508 -8.64 -9.64 22.94
N PHE A 509 -7.87 -10.30 23.79
CA PHE A 509 -7.80 -11.76 23.85
C PHE A 509 -8.55 -12.22 25.09
N LEU A 510 -9.64 -12.96 24.87
CA LEU A 510 -10.66 -13.25 25.87
C LEU A 510 -10.52 -14.67 26.40
N GLY A 511 -10.57 -14.84 27.71
CA GLY A 511 -10.52 -16.14 28.40
C GLY A 511 -9.98 -16.01 29.82
N GLN A 512 -9.10 -16.93 30.22
CA GLN A 512 -8.58 -16.99 31.60
C GLN A 512 -7.46 -15.99 31.86
N LYS A 513 -6.63 -15.68 30.86
CA LYS A 513 -5.50 -14.74 30.97
C LYS A 513 -5.68 -13.61 29.94
N GLU A 514 -6.58 -12.68 30.23
CA GLU A 514 -6.91 -11.61 29.29
C GLU A 514 -5.68 -10.79 28.89
N ALA A 515 -5.63 -10.42 27.61
CA ALA A 515 -4.62 -9.49 27.08
C ALA A 515 -5.32 -8.45 26.21
N ASP A 516 -4.87 -7.20 26.26
CA ASP A 516 -5.45 -6.12 25.48
C ASP A 516 -4.38 -5.21 24.88
N TYR A 517 -4.63 -4.77 23.65
CA TYR A 517 -3.79 -3.84 22.90
C TYR A 517 -4.70 -2.73 22.38
N VAL A 518 -4.30 -1.47 22.56
CA VAL A 518 -5.08 -0.30 22.20
C VAL A 518 -4.18 0.70 21.48
N ALA A 519 -4.71 1.31 20.41
CA ALA A 519 -4.07 2.41 19.71
C ALA A 519 -5.14 3.42 19.27
N THR A 520 -4.99 4.68 19.68
CA THR A 520 -5.89 5.78 19.31
C THR A 520 -5.05 6.89 18.70
N PHE A 521 -5.51 7.47 17.61
CA PHE A 521 -4.88 8.67 17.06
C PHE A 521 -5.90 9.66 16.52
N ALA A 522 -5.60 10.95 16.62
CA ALA A 522 -6.41 12.03 16.08
C ALA A 522 -5.53 13.10 15.44
N PHE A 523 -6.00 13.63 14.31
CA PHE A 523 -5.32 14.68 13.56
C PHE A 523 -6.30 15.81 13.23
N ALA A 524 -5.91 17.05 13.55
CA ALA A 524 -6.68 18.26 13.29
C ALA A 524 -5.88 19.24 12.43
N ARG A 525 -6.50 19.72 11.35
CA ARG A 525 -5.92 20.72 10.43
C ARG A 525 -6.97 21.72 9.99
N SER A 526 -6.57 22.97 9.79
CA SER A 526 -7.45 24.03 9.30
C SER A 526 -6.85 24.74 8.08
N PRO A 527 -7.68 25.17 7.11
CA PRO A 527 -7.23 26.02 6.01
C PRO A 527 -7.07 27.50 6.42
N VAL A 528 -7.57 27.91 7.58
CA VAL A 528 -7.56 29.32 8.05
C VAL A 528 -6.75 29.53 9.33
N SER A 529 -6.39 28.46 10.03
CA SER A 529 -5.51 28.50 11.19
C SER A 529 -4.12 28.01 10.82
N GLU A 530 -3.10 28.70 11.33
CA GLU A 530 -1.70 28.31 11.19
C GLU A 530 -1.37 27.04 12.01
N LYS A 531 -2.27 26.62 12.89
CA LYS A 531 -2.05 25.52 13.83
C LYS A 531 -2.55 24.19 13.27
N SER A 532 -1.76 23.14 13.46
CA SER A 532 -2.20 21.75 13.30
C SER A 532 -1.82 20.93 14.53
N ARG A 533 -2.53 19.83 14.78
CA ARG A 533 -2.26 18.96 15.93
C ARG A 533 -2.47 17.49 15.59
N PHE A 534 -1.58 16.66 16.11
CA PHE A 534 -1.64 15.21 16.10
C PHE A 534 -1.56 14.68 17.53
N LEU A 535 -2.43 13.74 17.89
CA LEU A 535 -2.47 13.05 19.17
C LEU A 535 -2.40 11.55 18.91
N PHE A 536 -1.64 10.82 19.71
CA PHE A 536 -1.58 9.37 19.69
C PHE A 536 -1.49 8.80 21.11
N TYR A 537 -2.26 7.76 21.38
CA TYR A 537 -2.20 6.96 22.58
C TYR A 537 -2.05 5.49 22.21
N GLY A 538 -1.18 4.78 22.92
CA GLY A 538 -0.98 3.35 22.77
C GLY A 538 -0.90 2.67 24.12
N LYS A 539 -1.46 1.47 24.24
CA LYS A 539 -1.32 0.62 25.42
C LYS A 539 -1.26 -0.84 25.02
N TYR A 540 -0.47 -1.60 25.76
CA TYR A 540 -0.64 -3.05 25.80
C TYR A 540 -0.64 -3.57 27.24
N ASN A 541 -1.40 -4.63 27.44
CA ASN A 541 -1.38 -5.48 28.61
C ASN A 541 -1.31 -6.93 28.12
N THR A 542 -0.23 -7.62 28.44
CA THR A 542 -0.03 -9.02 28.02
C THR A 542 -0.75 -9.98 28.96
N ALA A 543 -0.97 -11.23 28.52
CA ALA A 543 -1.52 -12.31 29.34
C ALA A 543 -0.73 -12.59 30.65
N ASN A 544 0.57 -12.27 30.70
CA ASN A 544 1.38 -12.31 31.93
C ASN A 544 1.43 -10.96 32.69
N ASN A 545 0.45 -10.08 32.49
CA ASN A 545 0.31 -8.79 33.18
C ASN A 545 1.46 -7.78 32.97
N LYS A 546 2.29 -7.92 31.94
CA LYS A 546 3.22 -6.85 31.52
C LYS A 546 2.44 -5.73 30.85
N LYS A 547 2.59 -4.52 31.38
CA LYS A 547 1.86 -3.33 30.95
C LYS A 547 2.82 -2.29 30.41
N GLN A 548 2.38 -1.57 29.39
CA GLN A 548 3.11 -0.42 28.87
C GLN A 548 2.12 0.53 28.20
N GLN A 549 2.39 1.81 28.34
CA GLN A 549 1.60 2.90 27.80
C GLN A 549 2.49 3.89 27.06
N TYR A 550 1.90 4.56 26.08
CA TYR A 550 2.51 5.54 25.21
C TYR A 550 1.53 6.68 24.99
N ALA A 551 1.99 7.92 25.10
CA ALA A 551 1.24 9.10 24.73
C ALA A 551 2.16 10.01 23.90
N PHE A 552 1.71 10.41 22.73
CA PHE A 552 2.43 11.27 21.81
C PHE A 552 1.53 12.42 21.36
N HIS A 553 2.01 13.64 21.56
CA HIS A 553 1.35 14.86 21.13
C HIS A 553 2.31 15.62 20.24
N ALA A 554 1.90 15.95 19.01
CA ALA A 554 2.62 16.88 18.15
C ALA A 554 1.72 18.05 17.75
N SER A 555 2.28 19.25 17.71
CA SER A 555 1.64 20.46 17.17
C SER A 555 2.59 21.12 16.17
N SER A 556 2.03 21.75 15.15
CA SER A 556 2.77 22.66 14.27
C SER A 556 2.10 24.02 14.22
N GLU A 557 2.90 25.05 14.00
CA GLU A 557 2.47 26.42 13.69
C GLU A 557 3.15 26.81 12.38
N MET A 558 2.38 26.94 11.30
CA MET A 558 2.87 27.22 9.95
C MET A 558 2.05 28.37 9.35
N PRO A 559 2.67 29.51 9.01
CA PRO A 559 1.96 30.68 8.53
C PRO A 559 1.42 30.48 7.12
N ASN A 560 0.24 31.03 6.84
CA ASN A 560 -0.34 30.97 5.49
C ASN A 560 0.52 31.75 4.49
N VAL A 561 0.77 31.17 3.32
CA VAL A 561 1.54 31.80 2.24
C VAL A 561 0.65 32.05 1.01
N PRO A 562 0.88 33.14 0.25
CA PRO A 562 0.12 33.41 -0.98
C PRO A 562 0.36 32.31 -2.03
N LEU A 563 -0.72 31.71 -2.56
CA LEU A 563 -0.62 30.67 -3.59
C LEU A 563 -0.86 31.19 -5.02
N THR A 564 -1.59 32.30 -5.15
CA THR A 564 -2.07 32.86 -6.43
C THR A 564 -1.34 34.13 -6.85
N ASN A 565 -0.43 34.64 -6.02
CA ASN A 565 0.34 35.84 -6.30
C ASN A 565 1.84 35.51 -6.15
N PRO A 566 2.55 35.20 -7.25
CA PRO A 566 3.97 34.84 -7.23
C PRO A 566 4.87 35.91 -6.59
N ALA A 567 4.61 37.19 -6.85
CA ALA A 567 5.41 38.27 -6.27
C ALA A 567 5.19 38.41 -4.75
N ALA A 568 3.98 38.12 -4.26
CA ALA A 568 3.70 38.08 -2.83
C ALA A 568 4.27 36.82 -2.18
N ALA A 569 4.17 35.66 -2.86
CA ALA A 569 4.77 34.40 -2.43
C ALA A 569 6.29 34.55 -2.23
N MET A 570 6.97 35.19 -3.18
CA MET A 570 8.43 35.38 -3.15
C MET A 570 8.91 36.37 -2.07
N LYS A 571 7.98 37.19 -1.54
CA LYS A 571 8.23 38.10 -0.40
C LYS A 571 7.84 37.46 0.93
N ALA A 572 7.16 36.32 0.93
CA ALA A 572 6.80 35.63 2.15
C ALA A 572 8.07 35.06 2.79
N GLU A 573 8.16 35.19 4.12
CA GLU A 573 9.24 34.60 4.91
C GLU A 573 8.64 33.62 5.93
N PRO A 574 8.13 32.46 5.48
CA PRO A 574 7.49 31.53 6.40
C PRO A 574 8.52 30.96 7.38
N SER A 575 8.27 31.16 8.68
CA SER A 575 8.93 30.45 9.77
C SER A 575 7.89 29.57 10.47
N SER A 576 8.18 28.28 10.52
CA SER A 576 7.29 27.27 11.10
C SER A 576 7.89 26.71 12.38
N LYS A 577 7.04 26.48 13.38
CA LYS A 577 7.44 25.85 14.64
C LYS A 577 6.79 24.49 14.75
N PHE A 578 7.56 23.52 15.21
CA PHE A 578 7.11 22.16 15.49
C PHE A 578 7.38 21.85 16.95
N TYR A 579 6.41 21.24 17.59
CA TYR A 579 6.47 20.83 18.98
C TYR A 579 5.99 19.40 19.07
N ALA A 580 6.71 18.54 19.79
CA ALA A 580 6.20 17.22 20.13
C ALA A 580 6.58 16.78 21.55
N ASN A 581 5.68 16.08 22.20
CA ASN A 581 5.86 15.43 23.48
C ASN A 581 5.64 13.94 23.31
N PHE A 582 6.55 13.14 23.85
CA PHE A 582 6.40 11.70 23.93
C PHE A 582 6.57 11.26 25.39
N LYS A 583 5.59 10.53 25.91
CA LYS A 583 5.60 9.92 27.24
C LYS A 583 5.43 8.42 27.10
N PHE A 584 6.25 7.62 27.79
CA PHE A 584 6.08 6.17 27.81
C PHE A 584 6.56 5.53 29.12
N GLY A 585 5.87 4.47 29.56
CA GLY A 585 6.17 3.74 30.79
C GLY A 585 5.09 2.72 31.13
N GLU A 586 5.24 1.97 32.21
CA GLU A 586 4.18 1.09 32.72
C GLU A 586 2.95 1.91 33.19
N SER A 587 3.21 3.10 33.75
CA SER A 587 2.24 4.17 34.02
C SER A 587 2.81 5.54 33.62
N PHE A 588 1.95 6.54 33.51
CA PHE A 588 2.38 7.91 33.19
C PHE A 588 2.96 8.71 34.38
N ASP A 589 2.84 8.21 35.61
CA ASP A 589 3.32 8.93 36.82
C ASP A 589 4.85 9.05 36.83
N ASN A 590 5.55 7.97 36.48
CA ASN A 590 7.02 7.89 36.41
C ASN A 590 7.52 7.61 34.98
N ALA A 591 6.73 7.97 33.97
CA ALA A 591 7.07 7.73 32.57
C ALA A 591 8.35 8.47 32.14
N ALA A 592 9.06 7.85 31.20
CA ALA A 592 10.06 8.53 30.39
C ALA A 592 9.38 9.64 29.58
N LYS A 593 10.03 10.81 29.48
CA LYS A 593 9.51 11.99 28.78
C LYS A 593 10.52 12.44 27.75
N ILE A 594 10.07 12.74 26.55
CA ILE A 594 10.87 13.33 25.48
C ILE A 594 10.09 14.53 24.95
N HIS A 595 10.74 15.70 24.96
CA HIS A 595 10.24 16.94 24.40
C HIS A 595 11.06 17.25 23.17
N PHE A 596 10.39 17.51 22.06
CA PHE A 596 10.98 17.89 20.79
C PHE A 596 10.48 19.28 20.42
N TYR A 597 11.42 20.13 20.03
CA TYR A 597 11.13 21.44 19.48
C TYR A 597 11.94 21.62 18.20
N ALA A 598 11.31 22.14 17.16
CA ALA A 598 12.03 22.55 15.96
C ALA A 598 11.50 23.86 15.38
N ASN A 599 12.40 24.67 14.85
CA ASN A 599 12.09 25.84 14.03
C ASN A 599 12.59 25.57 12.61
N ALA A 600 11.68 25.63 11.64
CA ALA A 600 11.99 25.49 10.23
C ALA A 600 11.77 26.82 9.51
N LYS A 601 12.68 27.15 8.60
CA LYS A 601 12.59 28.35 7.77
C LYS A 601 13.12 28.10 6.36
N GLN A 602 12.85 29.04 5.48
CA GLN A 602 13.49 29.11 4.17
C GLN A 602 14.84 29.85 4.31
N SER A 603 15.93 29.25 3.84
CA SER A 603 17.26 29.82 3.93
C SER A 603 17.45 30.95 2.92
N ALA A 604 18.40 31.87 3.19
CA ALA A 604 18.69 32.97 2.26
C ALA A 604 19.20 32.47 0.90
N GLU A 605 19.99 31.39 0.88
CA GLU A 605 20.51 30.80 -0.34
C GLU A 605 19.40 30.18 -1.20
N ARG A 606 18.38 29.58 -0.57
CA ARG A 606 17.21 29.06 -1.29
C ARG A 606 16.39 30.19 -1.90
N ARG A 607 16.21 31.30 -1.19
CA ARG A 607 15.54 32.48 -1.74
C ARG A 607 16.27 33.04 -2.94
N GLN A 608 17.60 33.16 -2.88
CA GLN A 608 18.37 33.60 -4.03
C GLN A 608 18.25 32.62 -5.20
N TYR A 609 18.36 31.31 -4.92
CA TYR A 609 18.18 30.26 -5.93
C TYR A 609 16.81 30.33 -6.63
N MET A 610 15.74 30.67 -5.90
CA MET A 610 14.42 30.85 -6.48
C MET A 610 14.27 32.15 -7.30
N ARG A 611 14.98 33.23 -6.94
CA ARG A 611 15.02 34.47 -7.76
C ARG A 611 15.71 34.22 -9.11
N ASP A 612 16.79 33.45 -9.08
CA ASP A 612 17.59 33.18 -10.27
C ASP A 612 17.00 32.05 -11.15
N ASN A 613 15.93 31.41 -10.67
CA ASN A 613 15.27 30.28 -11.34
C ASN A 613 14.58 30.71 -12.64
N ASP A 614 14.77 29.94 -13.72
CA ASP A 614 14.18 30.23 -15.03
C ASP A 614 12.65 30.23 -15.00
N LEU A 615 12.03 29.40 -14.15
CA LEU A 615 10.57 29.36 -13.95
C LEU A 615 10.05 30.68 -13.38
N TYR A 616 10.78 31.27 -12.43
CA TYR A 616 10.42 32.56 -11.85
C TYR A 616 10.61 33.68 -12.86
N LYS A 617 11.73 33.71 -13.59
CA LYS A 617 11.99 34.70 -14.65
C LYS A 617 10.92 34.66 -15.75
N GLN A 618 10.48 33.45 -16.13
CA GLN A 618 9.36 33.29 -17.06
C GLN A 618 8.07 33.85 -16.48
N CYS A 619 7.71 33.48 -15.23
CA CYS A 619 6.54 34.03 -14.57
C CYS A 619 6.59 35.56 -14.44
N GLU A 620 7.74 36.13 -14.10
CA GLU A 620 7.92 37.58 -13.99
C GLU A 620 7.67 38.28 -15.33
N SER A 621 8.17 37.72 -16.43
CA SER A 621 7.89 38.22 -17.79
C SER A 621 6.40 38.11 -18.17
N GLU A 622 5.75 37.01 -17.80
CA GLU A 622 4.32 36.79 -18.00
C GLU A 622 3.47 37.80 -17.19
N MET A 623 3.85 38.06 -15.93
CA MET A 623 3.21 39.03 -15.05
C MET A 623 3.34 40.47 -15.57
N GLN A 624 4.48 40.84 -16.18
CA GLN A 624 4.64 42.14 -16.85
C GLN A 624 3.65 42.33 -18.01
N ARG A 625 3.17 41.23 -18.61
CA ARG A 625 2.13 41.23 -19.66
C ARG A 625 0.72 41.05 -19.09
N GLY A 626 0.57 41.13 -17.78
CA GLY A 626 -0.70 40.99 -17.07
C GLY A 626 -1.22 39.56 -16.99
N GLN A 627 -0.33 38.55 -17.09
CA GLN A 627 -0.65 37.14 -16.89
C GLN A 627 -0.10 36.67 -15.53
N TYR A 628 -0.96 36.29 -14.59
CA TYR A 628 -0.60 35.95 -13.22
C TYR A 628 -0.78 34.46 -12.87
N PHE A 629 -1.53 33.72 -13.68
CA PHE A 629 -1.99 32.36 -13.34
C PHE A 629 -1.48 31.29 -14.29
N LEU A 630 -0.72 31.67 -15.32
CA LEU A 630 -0.11 30.74 -16.27
C LEU A 630 0.73 29.66 -15.56
N PRO A 631 0.95 28.49 -16.21
CA PRO A 631 1.62 27.34 -15.59
C PRO A 631 2.96 27.66 -14.93
N ALA A 632 3.76 28.59 -15.49
CA ALA A 632 5.03 28.99 -14.91
C ALA A 632 4.85 29.62 -13.52
N CYS A 633 3.92 30.57 -13.40
CA CYS A 633 3.58 31.23 -12.14
C CYS A 633 3.01 30.28 -11.09
N ARG A 634 2.12 29.37 -11.49
CA ARG A 634 1.54 28.37 -10.59
C ARG A 634 2.58 27.37 -10.09
N ASN A 635 3.39 26.81 -10.99
CA ASN A 635 4.42 25.84 -10.60
C ASN A 635 5.48 26.49 -9.71
N PHE A 636 5.76 27.78 -9.92
CA PHE A 636 6.63 28.55 -9.05
C PHE A 636 6.06 28.67 -7.62
N THR A 637 4.79 29.08 -7.45
CA THR A 637 4.22 29.24 -6.10
C THR A 637 4.11 27.93 -5.32
N VAL A 638 3.96 26.79 -6.01
CA VAL A 638 4.01 25.45 -5.40
C VAL A 638 5.43 25.07 -4.95
N ALA A 639 6.44 25.43 -5.73
CA ALA A 639 7.84 25.11 -5.44
C ALA A 639 8.48 26.06 -4.41
N ASP A 640 8.02 27.30 -4.37
CA ASP A 640 8.41 28.32 -3.41
C ASP A 640 7.93 27.98 -1.99
N ASN A 641 8.36 28.74 -0.98
CA ASN A 641 7.94 28.63 0.43
C ASN A 641 8.18 27.27 1.12
N ARG A 642 8.75 26.27 0.42
CA ARG A 642 9.25 25.04 1.05
C ARG A 642 10.44 25.36 1.94
N LEU A 643 10.39 24.87 3.17
CA LEU A 643 11.40 25.10 4.19
C LEU A 643 12.58 24.15 3.96
N ASN A 644 13.80 24.65 4.11
CA ASN A 644 15.01 23.88 3.85
C ASN A 644 16.03 23.93 4.98
N GLU A 645 15.78 24.69 6.05
CA GLU A 645 16.67 24.80 7.20
C GLU A 645 15.87 24.60 8.48
N TYR A 646 16.34 23.68 9.34
CA TYR A 646 15.68 23.25 10.56
C TYR A 646 16.68 23.31 11.70
N TYR A 647 16.31 24.01 12.77
CA TYR A 647 16.99 23.93 14.05
C TYR A 647 16.11 23.09 14.95
N TYR A 648 16.65 22.01 15.52
CA TYR A 648 15.90 21.13 16.38
C TYR A 648 16.58 20.93 17.73
N ASN A 649 15.78 20.64 18.74
CA ASN A 649 16.20 20.33 20.10
C ASN A 649 15.32 19.19 20.65
N PHE A 650 15.96 18.21 21.29
CA PHE A 650 15.32 17.16 22.06
C PHE A 650 15.78 17.24 23.51
N ASN A 651 14.84 17.40 24.44
CA ASN A 651 15.07 17.23 25.87
C ASN A 651 14.45 15.92 26.33
N PHE A 652 15.17 15.13 27.13
CA PHE A 652 14.67 13.84 27.58
C PHE A 652 14.88 13.60 29.08
N GLN A 653 13.92 12.94 29.73
CA GLN A 653 13.95 12.66 31.17
C GLN A 653 13.53 11.22 31.42
N ASN A 654 14.17 10.56 32.40
CA ASN A 654 13.86 9.19 32.82
C ASN A 654 13.86 8.15 31.69
N VAL A 655 14.64 8.38 30.62
CA VAL A 655 14.76 7.43 29.50
C VAL A 655 15.61 6.23 29.91
N PRO A 656 15.07 4.99 29.83
CA PRO A 656 15.80 3.79 30.22
C PRO A 656 17.05 3.52 29.36
N GLU A 657 18.07 2.90 29.96
CA GLU A 657 19.34 2.59 29.27
C GLU A 657 19.17 1.71 28.02
N TYR A 658 18.24 0.76 28.05
CA TYR A 658 17.98 -0.06 26.87
C TYR A 658 17.52 0.79 25.66
N PHE A 659 16.77 1.87 25.90
CA PHE A 659 16.29 2.76 24.86
C PHE A 659 17.44 3.62 24.30
N LYS A 660 18.34 4.10 25.16
CA LYS A 660 19.58 4.78 24.76
C LYS A 660 20.48 3.88 23.89
N ASN A 661 20.57 2.59 24.21
CA ASN A 661 21.31 1.63 23.40
C ASN A 661 20.67 1.45 22.00
N TYR A 662 19.34 1.42 21.90
CA TYR A 662 18.66 1.39 20.60
C TYR A 662 18.96 2.63 19.76
N THR A 663 18.95 3.84 20.35
CA THR A 663 19.29 5.06 19.62
C THR A 663 20.74 5.05 19.14
N TYR A 664 21.67 4.50 19.94
CA TYR A 664 23.06 4.33 19.52
C TYR A 664 23.22 3.35 18.36
N LYS A 665 22.47 2.24 18.35
CA LYS A 665 22.46 1.30 17.21
C LYS A 665 21.92 1.95 15.94
N ALA A 666 20.85 2.75 16.05
CA ALA A 666 20.31 3.49 14.92
C ALA A 666 21.36 4.48 14.35
N PHE A 667 22.07 5.19 15.23
CA PHE A 667 23.19 6.03 14.84
C PHE A 667 24.31 5.24 14.15
N SER A 668 24.69 4.07 14.67
CA SER A 668 25.73 3.22 14.07
C SER A 668 25.39 2.78 12.63
N ILE A 669 24.11 2.55 12.33
CA ILE A 669 23.64 2.26 10.97
C ILE A 669 23.77 3.51 10.09
N ALA A 670 23.31 4.66 10.56
CA ALA A 670 23.46 5.93 9.83
C ALA A 670 24.94 6.23 9.56
N ARG A 671 25.81 5.97 10.55
CA ARG A 671 27.26 6.07 10.47
C ARG A 671 27.85 5.18 9.37
N HIS A 672 27.38 3.94 9.29
CA HIS A 672 27.83 2.99 8.28
C HIS A 672 27.40 3.40 6.87
N LEU A 673 26.15 3.86 6.71
CA LEU A 673 25.62 4.29 5.41
C LEU A 673 26.23 5.62 4.95
N GLY A 674 26.51 6.53 5.88
CA GLY A 674 27.02 7.87 5.62
C GLY A 674 28.54 8.01 5.77
N TYR A 675 29.30 6.91 5.78
CA TYR A 675 30.71 6.93 6.17
C TYR A 675 31.60 7.88 5.35
N GLN A 676 31.23 8.18 4.10
CA GLN A 676 31.95 9.10 3.21
C GLN A 676 31.63 10.58 3.46
N TYR A 677 30.58 10.87 4.21
CA TYR A 677 30.03 12.21 4.40
C TYR A 677 30.11 12.68 5.85
N GLN A 678 30.65 11.86 6.75
CA GLN A 678 30.57 12.11 8.18
C GLN A 678 31.89 12.56 8.79
N SER A 679 31.78 13.34 9.86
CA SER A 679 32.83 13.62 10.82
C SER A 679 32.27 13.51 12.24
N GLU A 680 33.05 12.93 13.15
CA GLU A 680 32.66 12.71 14.54
C GLU A 680 33.67 13.33 15.49
N ASN A 681 33.20 13.95 16.57
CA ASN A 681 34.04 14.49 17.63
C ASN A 681 33.59 13.92 18.99
N PHE A 682 34.47 13.10 19.58
CA PHE A 682 34.32 12.51 20.92
C PHE A 682 35.20 13.20 21.98
N VAL A 683 36.13 14.07 21.57
CA VAL A 683 37.16 14.64 22.45
C VAL A 683 36.65 15.86 23.21
N ASN A 684 35.78 16.66 22.59
CA ASN A 684 35.13 17.80 23.24
C ASN A 684 33.65 17.90 22.80
N PRO A 685 32.79 16.98 23.27
CA PRO A 685 31.38 16.99 22.91
C PRO A 685 30.66 18.19 23.52
N HIS A 686 29.57 18.61 22.88
CA HIS A 686 28.70 19.66 23.42
C HIS A 686 28.00 19.15 24.69
N TYR A 687 28.49 19.55 25.87
CA TYR A 687 28.01 19.00 27.13
C TYR A 687 26.78 19.75 27.68
N LYS A 688 25.59 19.36 27.20
CA LYS A 688 24.31 19.70 27.82
C LYS A 688 23.59 18.41 28.25
N PRO A 689 23.61 18.04 29.55
CA PRO A 689 22.99 16.80 30.01
C PRO A 689 21.53 16.71 29.57
N ASN A 690 21.10 15.53 29.13
CA ASN A 690 19.71 15.25 28.74
C ASN A 690 19.16 16.09 27.58
N GLU A 691 20.04 16.70 26.79
CA GLU A 691 19.69 17.54 25.66
C GLU A 691 20.45 17.08 24.42
N ILE A 692 19.76 17.13 23.29
CA ILE A 692 20.33 16.91 21.96
C ILE A 692 19.87 18.08 21.10
N GLU A 693 20.80 18.72 20.41
CA GLU A 693 20.47 19.79 19.47
C GLU A 693 21.11 19.53 18.11
N GLY A 694 20.64 20.23 17.09
CA GLY A 694 21.27 20.13 15.79
C GLY A 694 20.58 20.94 14.72
N VAL A 695 21.20 20.88 13.54
CA VAL A 695 20.75 21.61 12.36
C VAL A 695 20.62 20.62 11.22
N PHE A 696 19.46 20.61 10.58
CA PHE A 696 19.26 19.95 9.31
C PHE A 696 19.13 21.04 8.24
N LYS A 697 19.89 20.98 7.16
CA LYS A 697 19.81 21.95 6.06
C LYS A 697 19.87 21.23 4.72
N PHE A 698 18.78 21.27 3.96
CA PHE A 698 18.83 20.91 2.56
C PHE A 698 19.52 22.01 1.75
N SER A 699 20.28 21.60 0.75
CA SER A 699 20.75 22.47 -0.34
C SER A 699 19.57 23.20 -1.01
N PRO A 700 19.79 24.36 -1.64
CA PRO A 700 18.73 25.12 -2.32
C PRO A 700 17.88 24.32 -3.30
N SER A 701 18.46 23.31 -3.96
CA SER A 701 17.81 22.42 -4.93
C SER A 701 17.29 21.10 -4.35
N PHE A 702 17.42 20.88 -3.03
CA PHE A 702 17.07 19.64 -2.31
C PHE A 702 17.83 18.36 -2.72
N ARG A 703 18.89 18.46 -3.53
CA ARG A 703 19.68 17.29 -3.99
C ARG A 703 20.64 16.75 -2.94
N TYR A 704 21.05 17.61 -2.01
CA TYR A 704 21.95 17.28 -0.91
C TYR A 704 21.40 17.83 0.40
N ALA A 705 21.81 17.24 1.51
CA ALA A 705 21.54 17.73 2.86
C ALA A 705 22.80 17.71 3.73
N ASN A 706 22.87 18.69 4.61
CA ASN A 706 23.80 18.73 5.71
C ASN A 706 23.02 18.51 7.01
N PHE A 707 23.56 17.70 7.90
CA PHE A 707 22.94 17.41 9.19
C PHE A 707 24.01 17.41 10.27
N SER A 708 23.87 18.28 11.26
CA SER A 708 24.69 18.27 12.46
C SER A 708 23.85 17.87 13.67
N PHE A 709 24.42 17.03 14.52
CA PHE A 709 23.80 16.55 15.74
C PHE A 709 24.81 16.64 16.89
N TYR A 710 24.39 17.26 17.98
CA TYR A 710 25.20 17.52 19.17
C TYR A 710 24.54 16.83 20.35
N SER A 711 25.26 15.93 21.01
CA SER A 711 24.79 15.19 22.18
C SER A 711 25.83 15.20 23.30
N PRO A 712 25.46 14.80 24.53
CA PRO A 712 26.39 14.76 25.65
C PRO A 712 27.55 13.79 25.44
N ALA A 713 27.34 12.76 24.62
CA ALA A 713 28.31 11.70 24.39
C ALA A 713 29.27 12.00 23.22
N PHE A 714 28.77 12.66 22.17
CA PHE A 714 29.54 13.00 20.97
C PHE A 714 28.79 14.01 20.11
N SER A 715 29.53 14.66 19.21
CA SER A 715 28.98 15.48 18.13
C SER A 715 29.26 14.80 16.79
N ALA A 716 28.29 14.82 15.89
CA ALA A 716 28.42 14.28 14.53
C ALA A 716 27.94 15.29 13.51
N VAL A 717 28.65 15.38 12.38
CA VAL A 717 28.28 16.23 11.24
C VAL A 717 28.31 15.37 9.98
N PHE A 718 27.25 15.42 9.22
CA PHE A 718 27.12 14.81 7.90
C PHE A 718 27.00 15.93 6.87
N ASP A 719 27.97 16.03 5.98
CA ASP A 719 28.05 17.10 4.99
C ASP A 719 27.83 16.56 3.57
N ASN A 720 27.02 17.28 2.80
CA ASN A 720 26.76 17.02 1.40
C ASN A 720 26.22 15.60 1.11
N VAL A 721 25.38 15.08 2.00
CA VAL A 721 24.74 13.76 1.85
C VAL A 721 23.78 13.82 0.66
N PRO A 722 23.93 12.98 -0.37
CA PRO A 722 22.97 12.91 -1.48
C PRO A 722 21.58 12.51 -0.99
N VAL A 723 20.57 13.26 -1.41
CA VAL A 723 19.18 13.06 -1.01
C VAL A 723 18.36 12.59 -2.20
N ASN A 724 17.57 11.52 -2.00
CA ASN A 724 16.57 11.09 -2.96
C ASN A 724 15.43 12.13 -3.03
N GLN A 725 14.99 12.49 -4.24
CA GLN A 725 13.89 13.44 -4.46
C GLN A 725 12.63 13.12 -3.63
N TYR A 726 12.27 11.85 -3.45
CA TYR A 726 11.11 11.45 -2.63
C TYR A 726 11.32 11.72 -1.14
N PHE A 727 12.54 11.58 -0.64
CA PHE A 727 12.87 11.95 0.72
C PHE A 727 12.68 13.47 0.90
N SER A 728 13.20 14.27 -0.03
CA SER A 728 13.01 15.71 0.05
C SER A 728 11.54 16.13 -0.05
N ALA A 729 10.72 15.45 -0.87
CA ALA A 729 9.28 15.71 -1.00
C ALA A 729 8.53 15.52 0.33
N ILE A 730 8.97 14.56 1.16
CA ILE A 730 8.34 14.24 2.44
C ILE A 730 8.87 15.15 3.56
N PHE A 731 10.18 15.39 3.60
CA PHE A 731 10.84 16.04 4.74
C PHE A 731 11.10 17.55 4.57
N ALA A 732 10.79 18.13 3.41
CA ALA A 732 10.77 19.58 3.23
C ALA A 732 9.33 20.11 3.17
N PRO A 733 8.73 20.51 4.31
CA PRO A 733 7.33 20.86 4.40
C PRO A 733 7.07 22.23 3.76
N HIS A 734 5.82 22.44 3.40
CA HIS A 734 5.27 23.72 2.94
C HIS A 734 4.11 24.10 3.85
N PRO A 735 3.87 25.39 4.13
CA PRO A 735 2.77 25.80 4.99
C PRO A 735 1.35 25.48 4.49
N THR A 736 1.19 24.97 3.26
CA THR A 736 -0.11 24.82 2.59
C THR A 736 -0.21 23.46 1.90
N TYR A 737 0.79 23.09 1.11
CA TYR A 737 0.87 21.76 0.52
C TYR A 737 1.39 20.74 1.53
N SER A 738 0.75 19.57 1.58
CA SER A 738 1.18 18.45 2.41
C SER A 738 2.37 17.72 1.78
N ALA A 739 3.07 16.91 2.59
CA ALA A 739 4.08 15.98 2.10
C ALA A 739 3.52 15.03 1.03
N PHE A 740 2.25 14.61 1.17
CA PHE A 740 1.58 13.78 0.17
C PHE A 740 1.39 14.53 -1.14
N ASP A 741 1.01 15.81 -1.09
CA ASP A 741 0.88 16.63 -2.32
C ASP A 741 2.21 16.68 -3.07
N PHE A 742 3.34 16.95 -2.39
CA PHE A 742 4.65 16.94 -3.06
C PHE A 742 5.08 15.56 -3.55
N LEU A 743 4.82 14.50 -2.77
CA LEU A 743 5.08 13.13 -3.22
C LEU A 743 4.33 12.84 -4.53
N MET A 744 3.06 13.26 -4.60
CA MET A 744 2.24 13.11 -5.78
C MET A 744 2.69 14.05 -6.90
N GLN A 745 3.09 15.29 -6.62
CA GLN A 745 3.66 16.18 -7.65
C GLN A 745 4.95 15.60 -8.25
N GLU A 746 5.84 15.01 -7.45
CA GLU A 746 7.05 14.34 -7.96
C GLU A 746 6.69 13.10 -8.80
N THR A 747 5.74 12.30 -8.31
CA THR A 747 5.29 11.06 -8.95
C THR A 747 4.57 11.31 -10.29
N PHE A 748 3.76 12.36 -10.34
CA PHE A 748 2.95 12.76 -11.50
C PHE A 748 3.57 13.92 -12.28
N ARG A 749 4.85 14.26 -12.03
CA ARG A 749 5.60 15.33 -12.72
C ARG A 749 4.78 16.63 -12.86
N SER A 750 4.31 17.15 -11.73
CA SER A 750 3.54 18.39 -11.62
C SER A 750 2.12 18.38 -12.23
N ARG A 751 1.57 17.20 -12.55
CA ARG A 751 0.18 17.05 -13.05
C ARG A 751 -0.82 16.57 -11.99
N TYR A 752 -0.38 16.32 -10.76
CA TYR A 752 -1.30 16.03 -9.67
C TYR A 752 -2.11 17.29 -9.36
N GLN A 753 -3.43 17.16 -9.19
CA GLN A 753 -4.37 18.28 -9.10
C GLN A 753 -4.23 19.25 -10.28
N ALA A 754 -4.39 18.76 -11.51
CA ALA A 754 -4.44 19.62 -12.68
C ALA A 754 -5.51 20.72 -12.52
N ALA A 755 -5.21 21.93 -12.97
CA ALA A 755 -6.10 23.06 -12.86
C ALA A 755 -6.28 23.70 -14.24
N CYS A 756 -7.52 24.03 -14.57
CA CYS A 756 -7.84 24.91 -15.69
C CYS A 756 -7.67 26.36 -15.22
N VAL A 757 -7.02 27.18 -16.04
CA VAL A 757 -6.74 28.57 -15.72
C VAL A 757 -7.24 29.45 -16.85
N ALA A 758 -7.94 30.52 -16.52
CA ALA A 758 -8.24 31.61 -17.41
C ALA A 758 -7.52 32.87 -16.93
N ASP A 759 -6.70 33.44 -17.80
CA ASP A 759 -5.91 34.64 -17.56
C ASP A 759 -6.15 35.64 -18.68
N LYS A 760 -5.79 36.91 -18.52
CA LYS A 760 -6.26 38.03 -19.37
C LYS A 760 -6.14 37.79 -20.88
N GLY A 761 -5.09 37.09 -21.33
CA GLY A 761 -4.83 36.83 -22.75
C GLY A 761 -4.78 35.36 -23.13
N PHE A 762 -4.85 34.44 -22.17
CA PHE A 762 -4.59 33.03 -22.37
C PHE A 762 -5.47 32.17 -21.47
N ALA A 763 -5.84 31.01 -21.96
CA ALA A 763 -6.44 29.96 -21.15
C ALA A 763 -5.54 28.72 -21.20
N THR A 764 -5.44 28.02 -20.08
CA THR A 764 -4.77 26.73 -19.97
C THR A 764 -5.76 25.67 -19.54
N THR A 765 -5.86 24.60 -20.31
CA THR A 765 -6.73 23.45 -20.05
C THR A 765 -6.15 22.51 -18.98
N PHE A 766 -6.95 21.56 -18.48
CA PHE A 766 -6.52 20.54 -17.52
C PHE A 766 -5.37 19.65 -18.02
N ASP A 767 -5.25 19.44 -19.33
CA ASP A 767 -4.14 18.70 -19.95
C ASP A 767 -2.88 19.58 -20.21
N ASN A 768 -2.86 20.79 -19.64
CA ASN A 768 -1.77 21.75 -19.68
C ASN A 768 -1.46 22.27 -21.09
N ARG A 769 -2.51 22.45 -21.93
CA ARG A 769 -2.40 23.16 -23.21
C ARG A 769 -2.81 24.60 -23.02
N THR A 770 -1.89 25.52 -23.32
CA THR A 770 -2.16 26.96 -23.27
C THR A 770 -2.50 27.47 -24.67
N PHE A 771 -3.60 28.20 -24.79
CA PHE A 771 -4.03 28.83 -26.03
C PHE A 771 -4.43 30.29 -25.80
N PRO A 772 -4.29 31.18 -26.81
CA PRO A 772 -4.74 32.55 -26.69
C PRO A 772 -6.25 32.63 -26.44
N ALA A 773 -6.64 33.31 -25.36
CA ALA A 773 -8.03 33.55 -24.99
C ALA A 773 -8.14 35.02 -24.58
N HIS A 774 -8.61 35.87 -25.50
CA HIS A 774 -8.72 37.30 -25.26
C HIS A 774 -10.01 37.60 -24.49
N PHE A 775 -9.93 37.56 -23.16
CA PHE A 775 -11.06 37.93 -22.31
C PHE A 775 -11.21 39.45 -22.27
N GLN A 776 -12.40 39.92 -22.67
CA GLN A 776 -12.84 41.31 -22.60
C GLN A 776 -13.70 41.51 -21.34
N ASN A 777 -14.28 42.69 -21.16
CA ASN A 777 -15.19 42.95 -20.04
C ASN A 777 -16.60 42.38 -20.29
N ASN A 778 -16.69 41.07 -20.52
CA ASN A 778 -17.90 40.30 -20.82
C ASN A 778 -18.00 39.08 -19.89
N TRP A 779 -19.19 38.46 -19.84
CA TRP A 779 -19.38 37.18 -19.17
C TRP A 779 -18.84 36.04 -20.03
N TYR A 780 -18.05 35.14 -19.41
CA TYR A 780 -17.48 33.96 -20.06
C TYR A 780 -17.88 32.70 -19.30
N VAL A 781 -18.21 31.65 -20.05
CA VAL A 781 -18.36 30.30 -19.50
C VAL A 781 -17.05 29.56 -19.73
N LEU A 782 -16.30 29.33 -18.66
CA LEU A 782 -15.01 28.63 -18.71
C LEU A 782 -15.15 27.10 -18.70
N MET A 783 -16.22 26.61 -18.09
CA MET A 783 -16.52 25.19 -17.94
C MET A 783 -18.04 25.03 -17.82
N ALA A 784 -18.57 23.99 -18.47
CA ALA A 784 -19.95 23.53 -18.29
C ALA A 784 -19.91 22.04 -17.97
N TYR A 785 -20.72 21.60 -17.01
CA TYR A 785 -20.84 20.18 -16.70
C TYR A 785 -21.97 19.57 -17.53
N VAL A 786 -21.64 18.64 -18.41
CA VAL A 786 -22.65 17.92 -19.21
C VAL A 786 -22.96 16.59 -18.53
N ASN A 787 -24.06 16.52 -17.79
CA ASN A 787 -24.51 15.28 -17.15
C ASN A 787 -25.06 14.29 -18.19
N ARG A 788 -24.40 13.13 -18.33
CA ARG A 788 -24.76 12.05 -19.26
C ARG A 788 -26.21 11.55 -19.09
N ASN A 789 -26.70 11.45 -17.85
CA ASN A 789 -28.06 10.93 -17.58
C ASN A 789 -29.16 11.90 -18.03
N ASN A 790 -28.90 13.21 -17.99
CA ASN A 790 -29.88 14.22 -18.42
C ASN A 790 -30.00 14.35 -19.93
N TYR A 791 -29.01 13.92 -20.71
CA TYR A 791 -29.09 14.00 -22.18
C TYR A 791 -29.94 12.87 -22.78
N TYR A 792 -29.83 11.66 -22.24
CA TYR A 792 -30.62 10.51 -22.70
C TYR A 792 -32.06 10.48 -22.15
N ASN A 793 -32.30 11.00 -20.93
CA ASN A 793 -33.64 11.02 -20.33
C ASN A 793 -34.47 12.27 -20.66
N ASN A 794 -33.85 13.37 -21.08
CA ASN A 794 -34.62 14.48 -21.62
C ASN A 794 -35.04 14.14 -23.05
N ASN A 795 -36.22 14.63 -23.43
CA ASN A 795 -36.80 14.60 -24.78
C ASN A 795 -35.95 15.36 -25.84
N PHE A 796 -34.61 15.25 -25.82
CA PHE A 796 -33.69 15.82 -26.81
C PHE A 796 -33.90 15.20 -28.21
N ASN A 797 -34.45 13.97 -28.28
CA ASN A 797 -34.86 13.36 -29.55
C ASN A 797 -36.30 13.71 -30.00
N GLY A 798 -37.12 14.30 -29.13
CA GLY A 798 -38.52 14.63 -29.44
C GLY A 798 -38.69 15.84 -30.36
N TYR A 799 -37.72 16.77 -30.36
CA TYR A 799 -37.80 17.99 -31.19
C TYR A 799 -37.19 17.84 -32.58
N PHE A 800 -36.39 16.80 -32.85
CA PHE A 800 -35.80 16.56 -34.17
C PHE A 800 -36.58 15.57 -35.04
N GLN A 801 -37.67 14.98 -34.53
CA GLN A 801 -38.59 14.15 -35.33
C GLN A 801 -39.86 14.87 -35.82
N GLN A 802 -40.05 16.16 -35.50
CA GLN A 802 -41.21 16.94 -35.99
C GLN A 802 -40.93 17.86 -37.18
N ASN A 803 -39.73 17.82 -37.77
CA ASN A 803 -39.44 18.48 -39.04
C ASN A 803 -38.74 17.53 -40.03
N LYS A 804 -39.43 16.44 -40.36
CA LYS A 804 -39.32 15.77 -41.66
C LYS A 804 -40.72 15.40 -42.15
#